data_AF-A0A5C7WC85-F1
#
_entry.id   AF-A0A5C7WC85-F1
#
_cell.length_a   1.000
_cell.length_b   1.000
_cell.length_c   1.000
_cell.angle_alpha   90.00
_cell.angle_beta   90.00
_cell.angle_gamma   90.00
#
_symmetry.space_group_name_H-M   'P 1'
#
loop_
_entity.id
_entity.type
_entity.pdbx_description
1 polymer ?
#
loop_
_entity_poly.entity_id
_entity_poly.type
_entity_poly.pdbx_seq_one_letter_code
_entity_poly.pdbx_strand_id
1 'polypeptide(L)'
;MSDRSARLQALSQALKERILILDGGMGTMIQSYKLEEADYRGARFADWPSDVKGNNDLLLLSKPQVIAEIEKAYLDAGADILETNTFNATRVSQADYGMEALAYEMNVEGARVARQVADAKTLETPDRPRFVAGVLGPTSRTCSISPDVNDPGYRNVTFDELVDNYTEATRGLIEGGADLILIETIFDTLNAKAAIFAVQQVFDEDGVELPIMISGTITDASGRTLSGQTTEAFWNSVRHAQPISVGLNCALGAKELRPYLAELAAKAGTHVSAHPNAGLPNAFGEYDETPAQMAEVVEEFAASGLLNIIGGCCGTTPPHIQAIAEAVAKYPPRVIPEIPKACRLSGLEPFTIDRNSLFVNVGERTNITGSAKFARLIREENYTEALEVALQQVEAGAQVIDINMDEGMLDSQAAMVKFLNLIASEPDISRVPIMIDSSKWEVIEAGLKCIQGKGIVNSISMKEGVEQFKHHAKLCKRYGAAVVVMAFDEVGQADTAARKKEICKRSYDILVNEVGFPPEDIIFDPNIFAVATGIEEHNNYAVDFIEACAYIRDELPYALSSGGVSNVSFSFRGNNPVREAIHSVFLFHAIQNGLSMGIVNAGQLEIYDEIPKELRDKVEDVVLNRSPDATEALLAIADNYKGGGAAKEVEDEEWRSHSVEKRLEHALVKGITTYIVEDTEECRQKCARPI
;
A
#
# COMPACT_ATOMS: atom_id res chain seq x y z
N MET A 1 11.55 -37.51 -11.64
CA MET A 1 11.22 -36.22 -11.00
C MET A 1 9.71 -36.08 -11.04
N SER A 2 9.09 -35.63 -9.96
CA SER A 2 7.66 -35.28 -9.98
C SER A 2 7.47 -34.05 -10.85
N ASP A 3 6.36 -33.99 -11.60
CA ASP A 3 5.95 -32.80 -12.32
C ASP A 3 5.73 -31.62 -11.33
N ARG A 4 6.02 -30.38 -11.76
CA ARG A 4 5.87 -29.17 -10.93
C ARG A 4 4.45 -29.06 -10.38
N SER A 5 3.43 -29.39 -11.20
CA SER A 5 2.03 -29.38 -10.76
C SER A 5 1.79 -30.29 -9.55
N ALA A 6 2.36 -31.49 -9.55
CA ALA A 6 2.25 -32.43 -8.44
C ALA A 6 2.94 -31.91 -7.16
N ARG A 7 4.07 -31.22 -7.30
CA ARG A 7 4.75 -30.57 -6.17
C ARG A 7 3.89 -29.44 -5.59
N LEU A 8 3.31 -28.59 -6.41
CA LEU A 8 2.44 -27.49 -5.95
C LEU A 8 1.18 -27.99 -5.22
N GLN A 9 0.59 -29.10 -5.69
CA GLN A 9 -0.52 -29.76 -4.99
C GLN A 9 -0.07 -30.31 -3.63
N ALA A 10 1.10 -30.95 -3.57
CA ALA A 10 1.65 -31.47 -2.32
C ALA A 10 1.97 -30.34 -1.33
N LEU A 11 2.50 -29.21 -1.79
CA LEU A 11 2.73 -28.03 -0.95
C LEU A 11 1.42 -27.52 -0.34
N SER A 12 0.40 -27.35 -1.19
CA SER A 12 -0.92 -26.86 -0.78
C SER A 12 -1.59 -27.80 0.23
N GLN A 13 -1.36 -29.11 0.11
CA GLN A 13 -1.84 -30.09 1.07
C GLN A 13 -1.05 -30.01 2.37
N ALA A 14 0.28 -29.92 2.31
CA ALA A 14 1.13 -29.89 3.49
C ALA A 14 0.88 -28.66 4.37
N LEU A 15 0.64 -27.48 3.78
CA LEU A 15 0.26 -26.25 4.49
C LEU A 15 -1.04 -26.39 5.31
N LYS A 16 -1.95 -27.28 4.92
CA LYS A 16 -3.19 -27.56 5.65
C LYS A 16 -2.99 -28.55 6.79
N GLU A 17 -2.01 -29.44 6.66
CA GLU A 17 -1.82 -30.56 7.58
C GLU A 17 -0.85 -30.23 8.71
N ARG A 18 0.17 -29.40 8.45
CA ARG A 18 1.25 -29.12 9.40
C ARG A 18 1.90 -27.76 9.15
N ILE A 19 2.64 -27.29 10.15
CA ILE A 19 3.55 -26.15 9.99
C ILE A 19 4.73 -26.62 9.12
N LEU A 20 5.02 -25.88 8.05
CA LEU A 20 6.17 -26.16 7.18
C LEU A 20 7.42 -25.49 7.70
N ILE A 21 8.56 -26.15 7.47
CA ILE A 21 9.87 -25.66 7.89
C ILE A 21 10.58 -25.06 6.68
N LEU A 22 10.84 -23.75 6.73
CA LEU A 22 11.78 -23.07 5.83
C LEU A 22 13.21 -23.29 6.37
N ASP A 23 14.22 -23.19 5.52
CA ASP A 23 15.61 -23.38 5.91
C ASP A 23 16.15 -22.19 6.74
N GLY A 24 17.48 -22.12 6.85
CA GLY A 24 18.18 -21.14 7.69
C GLY A 24 19.09 -20.21 6.89
N GLY A 25 19.91 -19.44 7.60
CA GLY A 25 20.79 -18.44 7.01
C GLY A 25 21.90 -19.01 6.10
N MET A 26 21.70 -18.96 4.78
CA MET A 26 22.70 -19.31 3.77
C MET A 26 24.03 -18.58 3.97
N GLY A 27 23.99 -17.26 4.17
CA GLY A 27 25.18 -16.43 4.41
C GLY A 27 25.96 -16.85 5.66
N THR A 28 25.26 -17.22 6.74
CA THR A 28 25.87 -17.72 7.98
C THR A 28 26.62 -19.03 7.74
N MET A 29 26.03 -19.93 6.94
CA MET A 29 26.68 -21.20 6.61
C MET A 29 27.89 -21.00 5.70
N ILE A 30 27.81 -20.12 4.69
CA ILE A 30 28.95 -19.78 3.80
C ILE A 30 30.14 -19.25 4.61
N GLN A 31 29.90 -18.38 5.60
CA GLN A 31 30.95 -17.84 6.45
C GLN A 31 31.74 -18.94 7.20
N SER A 32 31.09 -20.05 7.58
CA SER A 32 31.74 -21.17 8.28
C SER A 32 32.81 -21.89 7.45
N TYR A 33 32.72 -21.82 6.12
CA TYR A 33 33.71 -22.40 5.20
C TYR A 33 34.99 -21.57 5.07
N LYS A 34 34.99 -20.32 5.59
CA LYS A 34 36.14 -19.39 5.56
C LYS A 34 36.73 -19.24 4.15
N LEU A 35 35.85 -19.09 3.16
CA LEU A 35 36.23 -18.94 1.77
C LEU A 35 37.03 -17.64 1.55
N GLU A 36 38.04 -17.73 0.69
CA GLU A 36 38.91 -16.62 0.31
C GLU A 36 38.60 -16.12 -1.10
N GLU A 37 39.16 -14.97 -1.49
CA GLU A 37 38.91 -14.33 -2.80
C GLU A 37 39.04 -15.30 -4.00
N ALA A 38 40.06 -16.17 -3.99
CA ALA A 38 40.27 -17.17 -5.04
C ALA A 38 39.12 -18.19 -5.14
N ASP A 39 38.44 -18.46 -4.03
CA ASP A 39 37.29 -19.36 -3.99
C ASP A 39 36.05 -18.74 -4.64
N TYR A 40 35.80 -17.45 -4.39
CA TYR A 40 34.70 -16.72 -5.03
C TYR A 40 34.92 -16.56 -6.53
N ARG A 41 36.15 -16.26 -6.96
CA ARG A 41 36.50 -16.12 -8.38
C ARG A 41 36.40 -17.43 -9.15
N GLY A 42 36.82 -18.53 -8.53
CA GLY A 42 37.01 -19.79 -9.23
C GLY A 42 37.92 -19.65 -10.46
N ALA A 43 37.78 -20.56 -11.42
CA ALA A 43 38.55 -20.49 -12.66
C ALA A 43 38.02 -19.42 -13.64
N ARG A 44 36.70 -19.20 -13.66
CA ARG A 44 36.02 -18.35 -14.65
C ARG A 44 36.29 -16.86 -14.44
N PHE A 45 36.46 -16.42 -13.20
CA PHE A 45 36.61 -15.00 -12.83
C PHE A 45 37.97 -14.70 -12.20
N ALA A 46 38.99 -15.53 -12.46
CA ALA A 46 40.34 -15.37 -11.90
C ALA A 46 40.91 -13.97 -12.16
N ASP A 47 40.74 -13.46 -13.39
CA ASP A 47 41.26 -12.17 -13.85
C ASP A 47 40.24 -11.01 -13.71
N TRP A 48 39.17 -11.16 -12.90
CA TRP A 48 38.18 -10.10 -12.69
C TRP A 48 38.82 -8.83 -12.09
N PRO A 49 38.50 -7.62 -12.55
CA PRO A 49 39.29 -6.42 -12.23
C PRO A 49 39.13 -5.88 -10.79
N SER A 50 38.12 -6.32 -10.05
CA SER A 50 37.81 -5.91 -8.67
C SER A 50 37.65 -7.12 -7.75
N ASP A 51 37.72 -6.89 -6.44
CA ASP A 51 37.45 -7.94 -5.44
C ASP A 51 35.98 -8.39 -5.50
N VAL A 52 35.76 -9.70 -5.34
CA VAL A 52 34.42 -10.32 -5.41
C VAL A 52 34.07 -11.14 -4.16
N LYS A 53 34.99 -11.26 -3.20
CA LYS A 53 34.71 -11.86 -1.88
C LYS A 53 33.55 -11.13 -1.21
N GLY A 54 32.59 -11.92 -0.72
CA GLY A 54 31.34 -11.44 -0.14
C GLY A 54 30.15 -11.47 -1.10
N ASN A 55 30.38 -11.62 -2.41
CA ASN A 55 29.32 -11.91 -3.37
C ASN A 55 28.91 -13.39 -3.25
N ASN A 56 28.08 -13.72 -2.25
CA ASN A 56 27.68 -15.09 -1.95
C ASN A 56 26.95 -15.76 -3.12
N ASP A 57 26.18 -15.01 -3.89
CA ASP A 57 25.44 -15.48 -5.07
C ASP A 57 26.39 -15.99 -6.18
N LEU A 58 27.59 -15.41 -6.31
CA LEU A 58 28.61 -15.86 -7.27
C LEU A 58 29.10 -17.29 -7.02
N LEU A 59 28.99 -17.78 -5.78
CA LEU A 59 29.38 -19.15 -5.43
C LEU A 59 28.53 -20.19 -6.16
N LEU A 60 27.36 -19.84 -6.68
CA LEU A 60 26.59 -20.71 -7.57
C LEU A 60 27.35 -21.06 -8.86
N LEU A 61 28.20 -20.16 -9.35
CA LEU A 61 28.97 -20.35 -10.57
C LEU A 61 30.39 -20.86 -10.29
N SER A 62 31.00 -20.44 -9.17
CA SER A 62 32.40 -20.78 -8.85
C SER A 62 32.54 -22.00 -7.94
N LYS A 63 31.59 -22.23 -7.01
CA LYS A 63 31.60 -23.33 -6.04
C LYS A 63 30.18 -23.89 -5.74
N PRO A 64 29.41 -24.32 -6.75
CA PRO A 64 28.04 -24.83 -6.55
C PRO A 64 27.94 -25.98 -5.55
N GLN A 65 29.00 -26.80 -5.42
CA GLN A 65 29.06 -27.89 -4.46
C GLN A 65 28.95 -27.43 -3.00
N VAL A 66 29.50 -26.25 -2.66
CA VAL A 66 29.41 -25.72 -1.29
C VAL A 66 27.96 -25.34 -0.97
N ILE A 67 27.28 -24.71 -1.92
CA ILE A 67 25.87 -24.34 -1.79
C ILE A 67 25.00 -25.60 -1.64
N ALA A 68 25.22 -26.60 -2.50
CA ALA A 68 24.50 -27.87 -2.42
C ALA A 68 24.71 -28.60 -1.08
N GLU A 69 25.94 -28.56 -0.53
CA GLU A 69 26.25 -29.13 0.80
C GLU A 69 25.48 -28.42 1.92
N ILE A 70 25.36 -27.08 1.86
CA ILE A 70 24.61 -26.28 2.83
C ILE A 70 23.12 -26.59 2.76
N GLU A 71 22.53 -26.53 1.57
CA GLU A 71 21.10 -26.83 1.34
C GLU A 71 20.75 -28.25 1.82
N LYS A 72 21.61 -29.23 1.49
CA LYS A 72 21.44 -30.60 1.96
C LYS A 72 21.46 -30.68 3.49
N ALA A 73 22.36 -29.95 4.15
CA ALA A 73 22.42 -29.93 5.61
C ALA A 73 21.12 -29.39 6.25
N TYR A 74 20.48 -28.38 5.65
CA TYR A 74 19.18 -27.89 6.12
C TYR A 74 18.05 -28.89 5.88
N LEU A 75 18.03 -29.57 4.73
CA LEU A 75 17.07 -30.65 4.49
C LEU A 75 17.25 -31.84 5.45
N ASP A 76 18.50 -32.19 5.78
CA ASP A 76 18.82 -33.24 6.75
C ASP A 76 18.40 -32.83 8.17
N ALA A 77 18.40 -31.54 8.50
CA ALA A 77 17.87 -30.98 9.74
C ALA A 77 16.33 -30.89 9.79
N GLY A 78 15.63 -31.11 8.69
CA GLY A 78 14.17 -31.20 8.65
C GLY A 78 13.45 -30.07 7.93
N ALA A 79 14.17 -29.23 7.16
CA ALA A 79 13.55 -28.26 6.26
C ALA A 79 12.67 -28.94 5.19
N ASP A 80 11.57 -28.27 4.85
CA ASP A 80 10.62 -28.63 3.81
C ASP A 80 10.76 -27.77 2.56
N ILE A 81 11.11 -26.49 2.76
CA ILE A 81 11.30 -25.49 1.72
C ILE A 81 12.75 -25.01 1.79
N LEU A 82 13.45 -25.03 0.66
CA LEU A 82 14.77 -24.42 0.51
C LEU A 82 14.66 -23.06 -0.16
N GLU A 83 15.37 -22.09 0.38
CA GLU A 83 15.64 -20.81 -0.28
C GLU A 83 16.80 -20.97 -1.26
N THR A 84 16.66 -20.44 -2.48
CA THR A 84 17.78 -20.36 -3.42
C THR A 84 18.80 -19.34 -2.94
N ASN A 85 20.10 -19.60 -3.15
CA ASN A 85 21.18 -18.62 -2.88
C ASN A 85 21.22 -17.48 -3.92
N THR A 86 20.11 -16.74 -4.05
CA THR A 86 19.88 -15.72 -5.10
C THR A 86 19.44 -14.37 -4.53
N PHE A 87 19.68 -14.13 -3.24
CA PHE A 87 19.28 -12.92 -2.53
C PHE A 87 19.76 -11.64 -3.23
N ASN A 88 20.98 -11.63 -3.76
CA ASN A 88 21.56 -10.51 -4.51
C ASN A 88 21.81 -10.85 -5.99
N ALA A 89 21.21 -11.91 -6.52
CA ALA A 89 21.32 -12.31 -7.93
C ALA A 89 20.47 -11.40 -8.83
N THR A 90 20.69 -10.09 -8.77
CA THR A 90 19.99 -9.10 -9.58
C THR A 90 20.99 -8.13 -10.19
N ARG A 91 20.69 -7.53 -11.33
CA ARG A 91 21.59 -6.57 -12.00
C ARG A 91 21.99 -5.44 -11.08
N VAL A 92 21.03 -4.90 -10.31
CA VAL A 92 21.26 -3.78 -9.38
C VAL A 92 22.29 -4.15 -8.31
N SER A 93 22.14 -5.29 -7.64
CA SER A 93 23.10 -5.74 -6.62
C SER A 93 24.44 -6.17 -7.23
N GLN A 94 24.43 -6.82 -8.39
CA GLN A 94 25.64 -7.29 -9.04
C GLN A 94 26.48 -6.15 -9.65
N ALA A 95 25.91 -4.95 -9.82
CA ALA A 95 26.63 -3.76 -10.25
C ALA A 95 27.73 -3.34 -9.25
N ASP A 96 27.56 -3.64 -7.95
CA ASP A 96 28.58 -3.39 -6.93
C ASP A 96 29.88 -4.20 -7.18
N TYR A 97 29.79 -5.27 -7.97
CA TYR A 97 30.90 -6.12 -8.41
C TYR A 97 31.20 -6.02 -9.92
N GLY A 98 30.45 -5.21 -10.67
CA GLY A 98 30.50 -5.11 -12.14
C GLY A 98 29.99 -6.35 -12.90
N MET A 99 29.22 -7.21 -12.23
CA MET A 99 28.80 -8.54 -12.68
C MET A 99 27.35 -8.62 -13.17
N GLU A 100 26.75 -7.50 -13.58
CA GLU A 100 25.32 -7.39 -13.91
C GLU A 100 24.87 -8.42 -14.95
N ALA A 101 25.72 -8.74 -15.93
CA ALA A 101 25.42 -9.70 -16.99
C ALA A 101 25.26 -11.16 -16.49
N LEU A 102 25.64 -11.45 -15.25
CA LEU A 102 25.54 -12.80 -14.65
C LEU A 102 24.24 -13.01 -13.87
N ALA A 103 23.44 -11.96 -13.65
CA ALA A 103 22.25 -12.04 -12.79
C ALA A 103 21.29 -13.15 -13.23
N TYR A 104 20.94 -13.22 -14.51
CA TYR A 104 20.10 -14.29 -15.05
C TYR A 104 20.69 -15.68 -14.79
N GLU A 105 21.97 -15.88 -15.13
CA GLU A 105 22.66 -17.16 -14.98
C GLU A 105 22.73 -17.61 -13.52
N MET A 106 23.00 -16.69 -12.60
CA MET A 106 22.99 -16.95 -11.16
C MET A 106 21.62 -17.45 -10.68
N ASN A 107 20.52 -16.84 -11.13
CA ASN A 107 19.19 -17.31 -10.75
C ASN A 107 18.87 -18.71 -11.30
N VAL A 108 19.25 -18.97 -12.56
CA VAL A 108 19.08 -20.29 -13.18
C VAL A 108 19.84 -21.36 -12.40
N GLU A 109 21.13 -21.14 -12.13
CA GLU A 109 21.94 -22.11 -11.38
C GLU A 109 21.48 -22.24 -9.92
N GLY A 110 21.08 -21.14 -9.28
CA GLY A 110 20.56 -21.13 -7.91
C GLY A 110 19.35 -22.02 -7.74
N ALA A 111 18.33 -21.82 -8.58
CA ALA A 111 17.14 -22.67 -8.56
C ALA A 111 17.46 -24.13 -8.98
N ARG A 112 18.39 -24.33 -9.91
CA ARG A 112 18.77 -25.69 -10.36
C ARG A 112 19.47 -26.49 -9.27
N VAL A 113 20.41 -25.90 -8.54
CA VAL A 113 21.15 -26.55 -7.45
C VAL A 113 20.16 -26.94 -6.34
N ALA A 114 19.35 -25.99 -5.87
CA ALA A 114 18.31 -26.24 -4.87
C ALA A 114 17.33 -27.34 -5.30
N ARG A 115 16.92 -27.33 -6.58
CA ARG A 115 16.00 -28.35 -7.13
C ARG A 115 16.61 -29.74 -7.14
N GLN A 116 17.88 -29.88 -7.51
CA GLN A 116 18.58 -31.16 -7.52
C GLN A 116 18.69 -31.74 -6.09
N VAL A 117 19.03 -30.89 -5.12
CA VAL A 117 19.16 -31.29 -3.71
C VAL A 117 17.79 -31.67 -3.12
N ALA A 118 16.76 -30.87 -3.36
CA ALA A 118 15.39 -31.14 -2.93
C ALA A 118 14.81 -32.43 -3.54
N ASP A 119 15.08 -32.69 -4.83
CA ASP A 119 14.65 -33.91 -5.50
C ASP A 119 15.36 -35.15 -4.94
N ALA A 120 16.68 -35.06 -4.71
CA ALA A 120 17.43 -36.14 -4.09
C ALA A 120 16.86 -36.48 -2.69
N LYS A 121 16.58 -35.47 -1.86
CA LYS A 121 15.99 -35.68 -0.54
C LYS A 121 14.57 -36.25 -0.60
N THR A 122 13.77 -35.78 -1.56
CA THR A 122 12.42 -36.29 -1.79
C THR A 122 12.44 -37.77 -2.16
N LEU A 123 13.44 -38.23 -2.93
CA LEU A 123 13.59 -39.66 -3.25
C LEU A 123 13.93 -40.52 -2.03
N GLU A 124 14.65 -39.97 -1.04
CA GLU A 124 14.94 -40.66 0.23
C GLU A 124 13.69 -40.82 1.09
N THR A 125 12.77 -39.85 1.06
CA THR A 125 11.55 -39.80 1.88
C THR A 125 10.37 -39.27 1.05
N PRO A 126 9.76 -40.12 0.19
CA PRO A 126 8.76 -39.70 -0.81
C PRO A 126 7.45 -39.17 -0.24
N ASP A 127 7.12 -39.53 1.00
CA ASP A 127 5.95 -39.10 1.75
C ASP A 127 6.03 -37.63 2.22
N ARG A 128 7.22 -37.02 2.15
CA ARG A 128 7.45 -35.63 2.57
C ARG A 128 8.16 -34.85 1.45
N PRO A 129 7.53 -34.51 0.32
CA PRO A 129 8.22 -33.82 -0.79
C PRO A 129 8.82 -32.47 -0.36
N ARG A 130 9.94 -32.08 -1.01
CA ARG A 130 10.68 -30.84 -0.73
C ARG A 130 10.47 -29.81 -1.83
N PHE A 131 10.40 -28.56 -1.43
CA PHE A 131 10.05 -27.45 -2.29
C PHE A 131 11.19 -26.44 -2.39
N VAL A 132 11.23 -25.69 -3.49
CA VAL A 132 12.26 -24.67 -3.73
C VAL A 132 11.58 -23.31 -3.89
N ALA A 133 11.94 -22.37 -3.01
CA ALA A 133 11.57 -20.97 -3.08
C ALA A 133 12.68 -20.18 -3.78
N GLY A 134 12.37 -19.67 -4.97
CA GLY A 134 13.24 -18.77 -5.71
C GLY A 134 13.25 -17.39 -5.04
N VAL A 135 14.36 -17.03 -4.43
CA VAL A 135 14.51 -15.80 -3.64
C VAL A 135 14.76 -14.59 -4.54
N LEU A 136 13.98 -13.54 -4.32
CA LEU A 136 14.19 -12.18 -4.79
C LEU A 136 14.42 -11.28 -3.57
N GLY A 137 15.67 -10.91 -3.31
CA GLY A 137 16.01 -9.96 -2.26
C GLY A 137 15.74 -8.49 -2.66
N PRO A 138 15.82 -7.55 -1.71
CA PRO A 138 15.33 -6.17 -1.89
C PRO A 138 16.27 -5.25 -2.69
N THR A 139 17.44 -5.75 -3.13
CA THR A 139 18.58 -4.99 -3.69
C THR A 139 19.28 -4.05 -2.71
N SER A 140 20.37 -3.40 -3.13
CA SER A 140 21.09 -2.38 -2.35
C SER A 140 20.51 -0.95 -2.49
N ARG A 141 19.43 -0.76 -3.26
CA ARG A 141 18.86 0.57 -3.56
C ARG A 141 17.41 0.69 -3.10
N THR A 142 16.97 1.90 -2.76
CA THR A 142 15.61 2.22 -2.30
C THR A 142 14.87 3.04 -3.35
N CYS A 143 13.64 2.66 -3.67
CA CYS A 143 12.77 3.42 -4.57
C CYS A 143 11.91 4.45 -3.81
N SER A 144 11.62 4.24 -2.52
CA SER A 144 10.79 5.15 -1.72
C SER A 144 11.57 6.18 -0.93
N ILE A 145 12.85 5.93 -0.63
CA ILE A 145 13.71 6.78 0.23
C ILE A 145 14.84 7.39 -0.60
N SER A 146 15.14 8.67 -0.37
CA SER A 146 16.32 9.31 -0.96
C SER A 146 17.61 8.87 -0.25
N PRO A 147 18.66 8.47 -1.00
CA PRO A 147 19.99 8.26 -0.43
C PRO A 147 20.76 9.57 -0.21
N ASP A 148 20.30 10.71 -0.74
CA ASP A 148 20.91 12.02 -0.52
C ASP A 148 20.12 12.83 0.51
N VAL A 149 20.72 13.05 1.68
CA VAL A 149 20.11 13.79 2.79
C VAL A 149 19.82 15.26 2.42
N ASN A 150 20.50 15.82 1.41
CA ASN A 150 20.29 17.20 0.97
C ASN A 150 19.23 17.33 -0.14
N ASP A 151 18.85 16.22 -0.77
CA ASP A 151 17.81 16.17 -1.79
C ASP A 151 16.80 15.06 -1.44
N PRO A 152 15.77 15.36 -0.62
CA PRO A 152 14.76 14.37 -0.24
C PRO A 152 13.94 13.84 -1.43
N GLY A 153 13.92 14.55 -2.56
CA GLY A 153 13.23 14.14 -3.78
C GLY A 153 14.03 13.19 -4.68
N TYR A 154 15.33 13.06 -4.46
CA TYR A 154 16.23 12.23 -5.28
C TYR A 154 15.97 10.73 -5.07
N ARG A 155 16.14 9.94 -6.13
CA ARG A 155 16.11 8.47 -6.11
C ARG A 155 17.27 7.93 -6.96
N ASN A 156 17.99 6.92 -6.46
CA ASN A 156 19.13 6.29 -7.16
C ASN A 156 18.73 5.04 -7.96
N VAL A 157 17.44 4.71 -7.95
CA VAL A 157 16.81 3.68 -8.77
C VAL A 157 15.36 4.07 -9.01
N THR A 158 14.82 3.69 -10.16
CA THR A 158 13.42 3.90 -10.53
C THR A 158 12.61 2.62 -10.41
N PHE A 159 11.29 2.75 -10.33
CA PHE A 159 10.38 1.60 -10.32
C PHE A 159 10.58 0.71 -11.55
N ASP A 160 10.71 1.31 -12.73
CA ASP A 160 10.86 0.57 -13.99
C ASP A 160 12.21 -0.18 -14.06
N GLU A 161 13.30 0.42 -13.60
CA GLU A 161 14.59 -0.28 -13.48
C GLU A 161 14.51 -1.48 -12.53
N LEU A 162 13.76 -1.36 -11.43
CA LEU A 162 13.51 -2.49 -10.53
C LEU A 162 12.62 -3.55 -11.18
N VAL A 163 11.60 -3.16 -11.95
CA VAL A 163 10.75 -4.12 -12.69
C VAL A 163 11.60 -4.92 -13.68
N ASP A 164 12.45 -4.27 -14.47
CA ASP A 164 13.35 -4.96 -15.42
C ASP A 164 14.31 -5.91 -14.68
N ASN A 165 14.88 -5.42 -13.57
CA ASN A 165 15.79 -6.17 -12.70
C ASN A 165 15.14 -7.46 -12.14
N TYR A 166 13.92 -7.36 -11.62
CA TYR A 166 13.20 -8.52 -11.08
C TYR A 166 12.60 -9.41 -12.18
N THR A 167 12.29 -8.87 -13.36
CA THR A 167 11.81 -9.64 -14.51
C THR A 167 12.88 -10.64 -14.98
N GLU A 168 14.13 -10.18 -15.13
CA GLU A 168 15.27 -11.03 -15.49
C GLU A 168 15.49 -12.14 -14.44
N ALA A 169 15.54 -11.76 -13.16
CA ALA A 169 15.75 -12.71 -12.06
C ALA A 169 14.63 -13.76 -11.99
N THR A 170 13.36 -13.33 -12.08
CA THR A 170 12.19 -14.22 -12.03
C THR A 170 12.22 -15.25 -13.14
N ARG A 171 12.53 -14.85 -14.39
CA ARG A 171 12.66 -15.80 -15.51
C ARG A 171 13.76 -16.83 -15.26
N GLY A 172 14.89 -16.39 -14.71
CA GLY A 172 15.99 -17.30 -14.34
C GLY A 172 15.56 -18.33 -13.29
N LEU A 173 14.86 -17.90 -12.23
CA LEU A 173 14.35 -18.78 -11.18
C LEU A 173 13.34 -19.80 -11.71
N ILE A 174 12.43 -19.37 -12.59
CA ILE A 174 11.43 -20.25 -13.22
C ILE A 174 12.12 -21.32 -14.09
N GLU A 175 13.09 -20.92 -14.91
CA GLU A 175 13.86 -21.83 -15.76
C GLU A 175 14.68 -22.83 -14.92
N GLY A 176 15.34 -22.35 -13.87
CA GLY A 176 16.14 -23.19 -12.98
C GLY A 176 15.34 -24.22 -12.18
N GLY A 177 14.01 -24.06 -12.12
CA GLY A 177 13.11 -25.08 -11.58
C GLY A 177 12.52 -24.77 -10.21
N ALA A 178 12.47 -23.49 -9.82
CA ALA A 178 11.78 -23.06 -8.60
C ALA A 178 10.31 -23.52 -8.60
N ASP A 179 9.77 -23.74 -7.40
CA ASP A 179 8.35 -24.04 -7.17
C ASP A 179 7.59 -22.79 -6.75
N LEU A 180 8.22 -21.92 -5.97
CA LEU A 180 7.67 -20.66 -5.47
C LEU A 180 8.60 -19.50 -5.82
N ILE A 181 8.06 -18.27 -5.79
CA ILE A 181 8.86 -17.05 -5.75
C ILE A 181 8.73 -16.44 -4.36
N LEU A 182 9.84 -16.19 -3.67
CA LEU A 182 9.90 -15.56 -2.36
C LEU A 182 10.49 -14.15 -2.50
N ILE A 183 9.65 -13.14 -2.30
CA ILE A 183 10.09 -11.74 -2.19
C ILE A 183 10.29 -11.46 -0.70
N GLU A 184 11.54 -11.39 -0.25
CA GLU A 184 11.83 -11.34 1.18
C GLU A 184 12.76 -10.20 1.59
N THR A 185 12.88 -10.03 2.91
CA THR A 185 13.68 -8.96 3.54
C THR A 185 13.26 -7.58 3.04
N ILE A 186 11.95 -7.40 2.85
CA ILE A 186 11.42 -6.15 2.30
C ILE A 186 11.58 -5.05 3.34
N PHE A 187 12.58 -4.21 3.15
CA PHE A 187 12.78 -2.98 3.92
C PHE A 187 12.05 -1.78 3.27
N ASP A 188 11.86 -1.80 1.95
CA ASP A 188 11.17 -0.78 1.14
C ASP A 188 10.01 -1.44 0.37
N THR A 189 8.78 -1.07 0.73
CA THR A 189 7.59 -1.65 0.12
C THR A 189 7.42 -1.27 -1.34
N LEU A 190 7.95 -0.13 -1.79
CA LEU A 190 7.89 0.25 -3.21
C LEU A 190 8.78 -0.68 -4.06
N ASN A 191 9.93 -1.11 -3.54
CA ASN A 191 10.74 -2.16 -4.17
C ASN A 191 9.96 -3.46 -4.29
N ALA A 192 9.26 -3.87 -3.24
CA ALA A 192 8.43 -5.08 -3.27
C ALA A 192 7.28 -4.97 -4.27
N LYS A 193 6.64 -3.80 -4.39
CA LYS A 193 5.62 -3.56 -5.44
C LYS A 193 6.20 -3.68 -6.84
N ALA A 194 7.44 -3.22 -7.08
CA ALA A 194 8.13 -3.43 -8.36
C ALA A 194 8.42 -4.92 -8.61
N ALA A 195 8.85 -5.67 -7.58
CA ALA A 195 9.04 -7.11 -7.69
C ALA A 195 7.72 -7.86 -7.98
N ILE A 196 6.64 -7.54 -7.28
CA ILE A 196 5.30 -8.11 -7.52
C ILE A 196 4.86 -7.83 -8.95
N PHE A 197 5.00 -6.59 -9.41
CA PHE A 197 4.65 -6.19 -10.77
C PHE A 197 5.43 -7.01 -11.81
N ALA A 198 6.74 -7.14 -11.63
CA ALA A 198 7.61 -7.93 -12.51
C ALA A 198 7.21 -9.41 -12.53
N VAL A 199 7.00 -10.01 -11.35
CA VAL A 199 6.62 -11.43 -11.24
C VAL A 199 5.28 -11.70 -11.94
N GLN A 200 4.27 -10.88 -11.68
CA GLN A 200 2.96 -11.02 -12.33
C GLN A 200 3.03 -10.75 -13.84
N GLN A 201 3.86 -9.81 -14.28
CA GLN A 201 4.10 -9.58 -15.70
C GLN A 201 4.74 -10.80 -16.37
N VAL A 202 5.77 -11.41 -15.76
CA VAL A 202 6.40 -12.64 -16.27
C VAL A 202 5.38 -13.78 -16.33
N PHE A 203 4.52 -13.91 -15.32
CA PHE A 203 3.47 -14.93 -15.31
C PHE A 203 2.50 -14.77 -16.49
N ASP A 204 2.04 -13.54 -16.75
CA ASP A 204 1.15 -13.22 -17.86
C ASP A 204 1.83 -13.42 -19.23
N GLU A 205 3.08 -12.97 -19.40
CA GLU A 205 3.83 -13.02 -20.66
C GLU A 205 4.23 -14.44 -21.04
N ASP A 206 4.71 -15.21 -20.06
CA ASP A 206 5.30 -16.53 -20.30
C ASP A 206 4.26 -17.66 -20.10
N GLY A 207 3.04 -17.33 -19.65
CA GLY A 207 1.95 -18.29 -19.45
C GLY A 207 2.20 -19.29 -18.32
N VAL A 208 2.87 -18.84 -17.25
CA VAL A 208 3.24 -19.63 -16.07
C VAL A 208 2.67 -18.97 -14.82
N GLU A 209 2.30 -19.74 -13.81
CA GLU A 209 1.88 -19.19 -12.53
C GLU A 209 2.51 -20.02 -11.40
N LEU A 210 3.24 -19.36 -10.50
CA LEU A 210 3.84 -19.96 -9.30
C LEU A 210 3.29 -19.25 -8.06
N PRO A 211 3.15 -19.94 -6.91
CA PRO A 211 2.80 -19.29 -5.66
C PRO A 211 3.86 -18.26 -5.25
N ILE A 212 3.40 -17.08 -4.81
CA ILE A 212 4.26 -16.00 -4.31
C ILE A 212 4.26 -16.03 -2.78
N MET A 213 5.44 -16.03 -2.17
CA MET A 213 5.64 -15.75 -0.74
C MET A 213 6.18 -14.32 -0.60
N ILE A 214 5.70 -13.61 0.43
CA ILE A 214 6.13 -12.23 0.72
C ILE A 214 6.59 -12.15 2.17
N SER A 215 7.78 -11.61 2.42
CA SER A 215 8.30 -11.40 3.78
C SER A 215 8.85 -9.99 3.98
N GLY A 216 8.26 -9.27 4.92
CA GLY A 216 8.71 -7.93 5.32
C GLY A 216 9.76 -7.97 6.42
N THR A 217 10.49 -6.86 6.60
CA THR A 217 11.42 -6.70 7.71
C THR A 217 11.05 -5.47 8.53
N ILE A 218 10.75 -5.69 9.81
CA ILE A 218 10.55 -4.63 10.80
C ILE A 218 11.92 -4.29 11.40
N THR A 219 12.36 -3.04 11.25
CA THR A 219 13.76 -2.67 11.53
C THR A 219 14.06 -2.52 13.02
N ASP A 220 13.06 -2.13 13.81
CA ASP A 220 13.23 -1.87 15.24
C ASP A 220 11.92 -2.02 16.04
N ALA A 221 11.99 -1.68 17.33
CA ALA A 221 10.86 -1.77 18.25
C ALA A 221 9.72 -0.79 17.97
N SER A 222 9.83 0.11 16.99
CA SER A 222 8.72 0.98 16.55
C SER A 222 7.65 0.22 15.76
N GLY A 223 7.96 -0.98 15.26
CA GLY A 223 7.03 -1.78 14.48
C GLY A 223 6.88 -1.35 13.03
N ARG A 224 7.88 -0.65 12.50
CA ARG A 224 7.89 -0.13 11.13
C ARG A 224 8.97 -0.77 10.25
N THR A 225 8.69 -0.83 8.96
CA THR A 225 9.72 -1.10 7.93
C THR A 225 10.71 0.07 7.85
N LEU A 226 11.85 -0.10 7.15
CA LEU A 226 12.79 1.00 6.94
C LEU A 226 12.13 2.17 6.20
N SER A 227 11.20 1.88 5.28
CA SER A 227 10.38 2.88 4.58
C SER A 227 9.22 3.43 5.41
N GLY A 228 9.11 3.06 6.69
CA GLY A 228 8.21 3.68 7.67
C GLY A 228 6.82 3.07 7.78
N GLN A 229 6.48 2.00 7.06
CA GLN A 229 5.14 1.40 7.12
C GLN A 229 4.96 0.51 8.35
N THR A 230 3.77 0.57 8.96
CA THR A 230 3.36 -0.41 9.97
C THR A 230 3.01 -1.76 9.33
N THR A 231 2.90 -2.82 10.15
CA THR A 231 2.59 -4.19 9.67
C THR A 231 1.31 -4.26 8.83
N GLU A 232 0.21 -3.69 9.30
CA GLU A 232 -1.06 -3.72 8.57
C GLU A 232 -1.01 -2.85 7.30
N ALA A 233 -0.27 -1.73 7.32
CA ALA A 233 -0.07 -0.88 6.13
C ALA A 233 0.72 -1.62 5.04
N PHE A 234 1.79 -2.31 5.44
CA PHE A 234 2.58 -3.18 4.56
C PHE A 234 1.71 -4.26 3.93
N TRP A 235 0.91 -4.98 4.74
CA TRP A 235 0.00 -6.00 4.22
C TRP A 235 -1.00 -5.43 3.21
N ASN A 236 -1.61 -4.28 3.51
CA ASN A 236 -2.53 -3.60 2.58
C ASN A 236 -1.85 -3.22 1.26
N SER A 237 -0.59 -2.82 1.29
CA SER A 237 0.21 -2.48 0.10
C SER A 237 0.49 -3.69 -0.79
N VAL A 238 0.72 -4.88 -0.24
CA VAL A 238 1.24 -6.04 -1.00
C VAL A 238 0.22 -7.15 -1.24
N ARG A 239 -0.94 -7.14 -0.57
CA ARG A 239 -1.96 -8.21 -0.69
C ARG A 239 -2.50 -8.43 -2.11
N HIS A 240 -2.37 -7.45 -3.00
CA HIS A 240 -2.77 -7.55 -4.40
C HIS A 240 -1.97 -8.61 -5.17
N ALA A 241 -0.81 -9.02 -4.66
CA ALA A 241 -0.04 -10.16 -5.17
C ALA A 241 -0.74 -11.51 -4.99
N GLN A 242 -1.77 -11.58 -4.14
CA GLN A 242 -2.45 -12.82 -3.73
C GLN A 242 -1.46 -13.90 -3.23
N PRO A 243 -0.56 -13.57 -2.29
CA PRO A 243 0.51 -14.48 -1.92
C PRO A 243 -0.02 -15.72 -1.18
N ILE A 244 0.64 -16.86 -1.37
CA ILE A 244 0.36 -18.09 -0.62
C ILE A 244 0.73 -17.93 0.86
N SER A 245 1.71 -17.08 1.17
CA SER A 245 2.03 -16.66 2.53
C SER A 245 2.53 -15.22 2.60
N VAL A 246 2.23 -14.55 3.70
CA VAL A 246 2.83 -13.26 4.07
C VAL A 246 3.50 -13.41 5.44
N GLY A 247 4.68 -12.85 5.61
CA GLY A 247 5.44 -13.03 6.84
C GLY A 247 6.38 -11.90 7.17
N LEU A 248 7.17 -12.13 8.21
CA LEU A 248 8.23 -11.24 8.64
C LEU A 248 9.53 -12.00 8.88
N ASN A 249 10.66 -11.38 8.53
CA ASN A 249 11.98 -11.97 8.70
C ASN A 249 13.06 -10.95 9.02
N CYS A 250 14.19 -11.45 9.53
CA CYS A 250 15.38 -10.68 9.85
C CYS A 250 15.14 -9.56 10.89
N ALA A 251 16.16 -8.72 11.08
CA ALA A 251 16.30 -7.57 11.99
C ALA A 251 16.03 -7.83 13.48
N LEU A 252 14.82 -8.27 13.82
CA LEU A 252 14.40 -8.58 15.18
C LEU A 252 14.65 -10.06 15.52
N GLY A 253 14.96 -10.31 16.79
CA GLY A 253 14.88 -11.64 17.35
C GLY A 253 13.43 -12.13 17.44
N ALA A 254 13.23 -13.41 17.69
CA ALA A 254 11.89 -13.99 17.75
C ALA A 254 11.02 -13.27 18.81
N LYS A 255 11.55 -12.98 20.00
CA LYS A 255 10.74 -12.37 21.07
C LYS A 255 10.18 -11.00 20.68
N GLU A 256 10.98 -10.19 20.02
CA GLU A 256 10.62 -8.84 19.57
C GLU A 256 9.68 -8.86 18.36
N LEU A 257 9.73 -9.92 17.54
CA LEU A 257 8.90 -10.07 16.33
C LEU A 257 7.45 -10.43 16.65
N ARG A 258 7.22 -11.10 17.79
CA ARG A 258 5.94 -11.65 18.23
C ARG A 258 4.72 -10.72 18.10
N PRO A 259 4.72 -9.46 18.58
CA PRO A 259 3.54 -8.58 18.48
C PRO A 259 3.14 -8.31 17.03
N TYR A 260 4.11 -8.09 16.14
CA TYR A 260 3.87 -7.79 14.72
C TYR A 260 3.38 -9.03 13.98
N LEU A 261 3.92 -10.20 14.34
CA LEU A 261 3.42 -11.46 13.82
C LEU A 261 1.97 -11.73 14.23
N ALA A 262 1.60 -11.41 15.48
CA ALA A 262 0.22 -11.55 15.96
C ALA A 262 -0.75 -10.59 15.24
N GLU A 263 -0.33 -9.35 14.98
CA GLU A 263 -1.09 -8.39 14.18
C GLU A 263 -1.30 -8.93 12.75
N LEU A 264 -0.23 -9.37 12.09
CA LEU A 264 -0.31 -9.95 10.75
C LEU A 264 -1.20 -11.20 10.72
N ALA A 265 -1.06 -12.08 11.70
CA ALA A 265 -1.89 -13.27 11.86
C ALA A 265 -3.39 -12.96 12.08
N ALA A 266 -3.73 -11.81 12.66
CA ALA A 266 -5.12 -11.41 12.80
C ALA A 266 -5.72 -10.82 11.51
N LYS A 267 -4.88 -10.24 10.64
CA LYS A 267 -5.32 -9.44 9.48
C LYS A 267 -5.13 -10.13 8.13
N ALA A 268 -4.20 -11.07 8.03
CA ALA A 268 -3.86 -11.76 6.79
C ALA A 268 -4.89 -12.86 6.45
N GLY A 269 -5.58 -12.69 5.31
CA GLY A 269 -6.47 -13.70 4.73
C GLY A 269 -5.73 -14.82 3.97
N THR A 270 -4.47 -15.08 4.32
CA THR A 270 -3.59 -16.10 3.73
C THR A 270 -2.72 -16.72 4.83
N HIS A 271 -1.84 -17.67 4.48
CA HIS A 271 -0.92 -18.28 5.43
C HIS A 271 0.10 -17.26 5.97
N VAL A 272 0.59 -17.48 7.18
CA VAL A 272 1.60 -16.62 7.81
C VAL A 272 2.93 -17.34 7.95
N SER A 273 4.01 -16.67 7.53
CA SER A 273 5.38 -17.15 7.69
C SER A 273 6.18 -16.30 8.67
N ALA A 274 7.19 -16.88 9.30
CA ALA A 274 8.22 -16.13 10.01
C ALA A 274 9.57 -16.84 9.90
N HIS A 275 10.65 -16.08 9.77
CA HIS A 275 12.01 -16.62 9.86
C HIS A 275 12.92 -15.60 10.56
N PRO A 276 12.90 -15.58 11.91
CA PRO A 276 13.66 -14.61 12.70
C PRO A 276 15.17 -14.92 12.71
N ASN A 277 15.97 -13.94 13.15
CA ASN A 277 17.39 -14.14 13.43
C ASN A 277 17.59 -14.98 14.70
N ALA A 278 18.76 -15.59 14.85
CA ALA A 278 19.22 -16.22 16.10
C ALA A 278 19.66 -15.14 17.11
N GLY A 279 18.71 -14.30 17.53
CA GLY A 279 18.96 -13.11 18.34
C GLY A 279 19.54 -11.93 17.55
N LEU A 280 19.97 -10.91 18.29
CA LEU A 280 20.67 -9.75 17.71
C LEU A 280 22.17 -10.05 17.57
N PRO A 281 22.84 -9.55 16.52
CA PRO A 281 24.27 -9.74 16.36
C PRO A 281 25.04 -9.06 17.50
N ASN A 282 26.08 -9.71 18.00
CA ASN A 282 26.98 -9.16 19.00
C ASN A 282 27.96 -8.14 18.38
N ALA A 283 28.84 -7.55 19.19
CA ALA A 283 29.79 -6.53 18.73
C ALA A 283 30.78 -7.01 17.64
N PHE A 284 30.90 -8.33 17.44
CA PHE A 284 31.71 -8.96 16.40
C PHE A 284 30.89 -9.40 15.19
N GLY A 285 29.57 -9.15 15.17
CA GLY A 285 28.65 -9.57 14.11
C GLY A 285 28.23 -11.04 14.20
N GLU A 286 28.55 -11.72 15.32
CA GLU A 286 28.19 -13.12 15.54
C GLU A 286 26.84 -13.23 16.27
N TYR A 287 26.20 -14.39 16.20
CA TYR A 287 24.90 -14.66 16.81
C TYR A 287 25.07 -15.67 17.95
N ASP A 288 24.74 -15.24 19.16
CA ASP A 288 24.99 -16.00 20.40
C ASP A 288 23.78 -16.84 20.86
N GLU A 289 22.60 -16.62 20.26
CA GLU A 289 21.40 -17.39 20.62
C GLU A 289 21.58 -18.85 20.21
N THR A 290 21.30 -19.76 21.14
CA THR A 290 21.45 -21.21 20.92
C THR A 290 20.19 -21.83 20.32
N PRO A 291 20.29 -23.02 19.70
CA PRO A 291 19.12 -23.74 19.17
C PRO A 291 18.00 -23.93 20.19
N ALA A 292 18.34 -24.23 21.45
CA ALA A 292 17.35 -24.44 22.51
C ALA A 292 16.63 -23.14 22.90
N GLN A 293 17.35 -22.01 22.95
CA GLN A 293 16.76 -20.71 23.26
C GLN A 293 15.84 -20.26 22.13
N MET A 294 16.28 -20.37 20.87
CA MET A 294 15.46 -20.02 19.72
C MET A 294 14.20 -20.88 19.65
N ALA A 295 14.33 -22.20 19.85
CA ALA A 295 13.21 -23.14 19.88
C ALA A 295 12.16 -22.78 20.93
N GLU A 296 12.59 -22.42 22.15
CA GLU A 296 11.68 -22.00 23.24
C GLU A 296 10.81 -20.80 22.82
N VAL A 297 11.38 -19.82 22.12
CA VAL A 297 10.65 -18.61 21.72
C VAL A 297 9.72 -18.90 20.54
N VAL A 298 10.19 -19.60 19.49
CA VAL A 298 9.34 -19.88 18.32
C VAL A 298 8.23 -20.88 18.62
N GLU A 299 8.41 -21.74 19.62
CA GLU A 299 7.39 -22.66 20.10
C GLU A 299 6.14 -21.92 20.58
N GLU A 300 6.30 -20.75 21.21
CA GLU A 300 5.18 -19.90 21.61
C GLU A 300 4.35 -19.43 20.42
N PHE A 301 4.99 -19.12 19.28
CA PHE A 301 4.27 -18.69 18.08
C PHE A 301 3.34 -19.79 17.56
N ALA A 302 3.85 -21.03 17.53
CA ALA A 302 3.09 -22.20 17.12
C ALA A 302 1.98 -22.53 18.14
N ALA A 303 2.29 -22.48 19.43
CA ALA A 303 1.32 -22.70 20.51
C ALA A 303 0.18 -21.68 20.51
N SER A 304 0.49 -20.42 20.17
CA SER A 304 -0.46 -19.32 20.01
C SER A 304 -1.19 -19.34 18.66
N GLY A 305 -0.89 -20.29 17.77
CA GLY A 305 -1.55 -20.45 16.47
C GLY A 305 -1.27 -19.31 15.49
N LEU A 306 -0.06 -18.73 15.53
CA LEU A 306 0.29 -17.55 14.72
C LEU A 306 0.86 -17.89 13.34
N LEU A 307 1.32 -19.12 13.11
CA LEU A 307 2.17 -19.48 11.97
C LEU A 307 1.65 -20.65 11.14
N ASN A 308 2.03 -20.67 9.87
CA ASN A 308 1.90 -21.78 8.94
C ASN A 308 3.26 -22.24 8.38
N ILE A 309 4.24 -21.34 8.32
CA ILE A 309 5.61 -21.61 7.89
C ILE A 309 6.56 -20.97 8.90
N ILE A 310 7.63 -21.67 9.30
CA ILE A 310 8.66 -21.16 10.21
C ILE A 310 10.04 -21.55 9.71
N GLY A 311 11.00 -20.64 9.77
CA GLY A 311 12.40 -20.92 9.42
C GLY A 311 13.37 -20.10 10.26
N GLY A 312 14.55 -19.87 9.72
CA GLY A 312 15.58 -19.04 10.33
C GLY A 312 16.23 -18.09 9.34
N CYS A 313 16.64 -16.91 9.79
CA CYS A 313 17.42 -15.98 8.98
C CYS A 313 18.87 -15.93 9.47
N CYS A 314 19.44 -14.74 9.69
CA CYS A 314 20.85 -14.58 10.08
C CYS A 314 21.15 -15.27 11.42
N GLY A 315 22.29 -15.97 11.47
CA GLY A 315 22.75 -16.70 12.65
C GLY A 315 22.20 -18.12 12.80
N THR A 316 21.18 -18.48 12.03
CA THR A 316 20.53 -19.79 12.14
C THR A 316 21.29 -20.87 11.36
N THR A 317 21.43 -22.04 11.97
CA THR A 317 22.21 -23.18 11.45
C THR A 317 21.36 -24.44 11.43
N PRO A 318 21.78 -25.55 10.80
CA PRO A 318 21.00 -26.79 10.79
C PRO A 318 20.56 -27.27 12.20
N PRO A 319 21.39 -27.18 13.27
CA PRO A 319 20.91 -27.43 14.64
C PRO A 319 19.74 -26.56 15.09
N HIS A 320 19.67 -25.28 14.68
CA HIS A 320 18.53 -24.42 14.96
C HIS A 320 17.29 -24.90 14.23
N ILE A 321 17.39 -25.19 12.93
CA ILE A 321 16.26 -25.67 12.12
C ILE A 321 15.71 -26.99 12.66
N GLN A 322 16.58 -27.90 13.10
CA GLN A 322 16.17 -29.14 13.75
C GLN A 322 15.38 -28.86 15.04
N ALA A 323 15.90 -27.99 15.92
CA ALA A 323 15.25 -27.65 17.18
C ALA A 323 13.89 -26.96 16.95
N ILE A 324 13.79 -26.08 15.96
CA ILE A 324 12.54 -25.43 15.52
C ILE A 324 11.55 -26.49 15.03
N ALA A 325 11.98 -27.38 14.13
CA ALA A 325 11.13 -28.42 13.56
C ALA A 325 10.55 -29.35 14.64
N GLU A 326 11.38 -29.77 15.60
CA GLU A 326 10.95 -30.60 16.73
C GLU A 326 9.96 -29.87 17.64
N ALA A 327 10.19 -28.58 17.92
CA ALA A 327 9.33 -27.77 18.79
C ALA A 327 7.95 -27.51 18.19
N VAL A 328 7.87 -27.18 16.89
CA VAL A 328 6.58 -26.82 16.26
C VAL A 328 5.75 -28.03 15.80
N ALA A 329 6.36 -29.21 15.63
CA ALA A 329 5.69 -30.42 15.12
C ALA A 329 4.51 -30.91 15.99
N LYS A 330 4.42 -30.48 17.25
CA LYS A 330 3.33 -30.81 18.18
C LYS A 330 2.09 -29.92 18.03
N TYR A 331 2.14 -28.86 17.23
CA TYR A 331 1.04 -27.90 17.06
C TYR A 331 0.42 -27.96 15.66
N PRO A 332 -0.88 -27.70 15.53
CA PRO A 332 -1.50 -27.54 14.22
C PRO A 332 -1.06 -26.22 13.56
N PRO A 333 -1.14 -26.12 12.23
CA PRO A 333 -0.92 -24.84 11.55
C PRO A 333 -2.02 -23.83 11.90
N ARG A 334 -1.70 -22.54 11.82
CA ARG A 334 -2.65 -21.43 12.00
C ARG A 334 -3.86 -21.60 11.08
N VAL A 335 -5.05 -21.43 11.66
CA VAL A 335 -6.30 -21.32 10.89
C VAL A 335 -6.39 -19.92 10.30
N ILE A 336 -6.57 -19.83 8.98
CA ILE A 336 -6.74 -18.55 8.29
C ILE A 336 -8.07 -17.92 8.74
N PRO A 337 -8.09 -16.69 9.28
CA PRO A 337 -9.31 -16.04 9.73
C PRO A 337 -10.19 -15.60 8.54
N GLU A 338 -11.50 -15.56 8.76
CA GLU A 338 -12.41 -14.89 7.84
C GLU A 338 -12.25 -13.38 7.97
N ILE A 339 -11.75 -12.73 6.91
CA ILE A 339 -11.56 -11.29 6.87
C ILE A 339 -12.75 -10.64 6.15
N PRO A 340 -13.52 -9.75 6.81
CA PRO A 340 -14.60 -9.02 6.15
C PRO A 340 -14.09 -8.21 4.96
N LYS A 341 -14.78 -8.30 3.82
CA LYS A 341 -14.48 -7.48 2.65
C LYS A 341 -14.69 -5.99 2.99
N ALA A 342 -13.68 -5.20 2.67
CA ALA A 342 -13.65 -3.75 2.90
C ALA A 342 -12.54 -3.16 2.01
N CYS A 343 -12.72 -1.91 1.59
CA CYS A 343 -11.67 -1.18 0.91
C CYS A 343 -10.53 -0.96 1.91
N ARG A 344 -9.33 -1.40 1.55
CA ARG A 344 -8.14 -1.29 2.39
C ARG A 344 -7.09 -0.53 1.63
N LEU A 345 -6.79 0.66 2.12
CA LEU A 345 -5.78 1.57 1.62
C LEU A 345 -4.61 1.65 2.60
N SER A 346 -3.52 2.27 2.18
CA SER A 346 -2.42 2.59 3.07
C SER A 346 -1.59 3.77 2.56
N GLY A 347 -1.13 4.59 3.50
CA GLY A 347 0.10 5.38 3.36
C GLY A 347 1.23 4.65 4.08
N LEU A 348 1.83 5.30 5.07
CA LEU A 348 2.63 4.64 6.12
C LEU A 348 1.75 3.90 7.14
N GLU A 349 0.48 4.29 7.24
CA GLU A 349 -0.50 3.70 8.16
C GLU A 349 -1.67 3.11 7.38
N PRO A 350 -2.34 2.07 7.92
CA PRO A 350 -3.47 1.45 7.25
C PRO A 350 -4.71 2.34 7.35
N PHE A 351 -5.53 2.33 6.30
CA PHE A 351 -6.83 2.99 6.31
C PHE A 351 -7.88 2.05 5.71
N THR A 352 -8.88 1.68 6.51
CA THR A 352 -9.94 0.74 6.10
C THR A 352 -11.27 1.48 6.00
N ILE A 353 -11.97 1.27 4.89
CA ILE A 353 -13.31 1.81 4.63
C ILE A 353 -14.27 0.63 4.47
N ASP A 354 -15.19 0.50 5.42
CA ASP A 354 -16.27 -0.47 5.43
C ASP A 354 -17.64 0.20 5.55
N ARG A 355 -18.71 -0.59 5.62
CA ARG A 355 -20.09 -0.07 5.67
C ARG A 355 -20.42 0.72 6.94
N ASN A 356 -19.63 0.59 8.00
CA ASN A 356 -19.82 1.30 9.27
C ASN A 356 -18.89 2.51 9.39
N SER A 357 -18.00 2.71 8.41
CA SER A 357 -17.10 3.86 8.39
C SER A 357 -17.88 5.15 8.22
N LEU A 358 -17.37 6.21 8.85
CA LEU A 358 -17.86 7.56 8.63
C LEU A 358 -17.45 8.04 7.22
N PHE A 359 -18.06 9.13 6.78
CA PHE A 359 -17.70 9.78 5.53
C PHE A 359 -16.20 10.09 5.47
N VAL A 360 -15.56 9.74 4.36
CA VAL A 360 -14.12 9.93 4.17
C VAL A 360 -13.85 11.25 3.45
N ASN A 361 -13.11 12.13 4.11
CA ASN A 361 -12.67 13.40 3.53
C ASN A 361 -11.41 13.19 2.67
N VAL A 362 -11.53 13.41 1.36
CA VAL A 362 -10.40 13.46 0.43
C VAL A 362 -10.01 14.93 0.21
N GLY A 363 -8.82 15.33 0.63
CA GLY A 363 -8.37 16.71 0.57
C GLY A 363 -8.14 17.21 -0.86
N GLU A 364 -8.84 18.28 -1.28
CA GLU A 364 -8.85 18.80 -2.66
C GLU A 364 -7.79 19.87 -3.01
N ARG A 365 -7.06 20.41 -2.03
CA ARG A 365 -6.28 21.65 -2.19
C ARG A 365 -4.93 21.47 -2.89
N THR A 366 -4.46 20.25 -3.02
CA THR A 366 -3.25 19.82 -3.75
C THR A 366 -3.54 19.62 -5.24
N ASN A 367 -4.30 20.55 -5.81
CA ASN A 367 -4.80 20.51 -7.18
C ASN A 367 -4.48 21.82 -7.90
N ILE A 368 -3.72 21.77 -8.99
CA ILE A 368 -3.33 22.97 -9.75
C ILE A 368 -4.54 23.72 -10.33
N THR A 369 -5.58 22.99 -10.75
CA THR A 369 -6.78 23.62 -11.33
C THR A 369 -7.72 24.18 -10.26
N GLY A 370 -7.77 23.54 -9.08
CA GLY A 370 -8.69 23.89 -7.99
C GLY A 370 -8.16 24.88 -6.96
N SER A 371 -6.83 25.01 -6.82
CA SER A 371 -6.19 25.78 -5.74
C SER A 371 -5.20 26.81 -6.28
N ALA A 372 -5.60 28.10 -6.26
CA ALA A 372 -4.76 29.19 -6.73
C ALA A 372 -3.41 29.29 -5.98
N LYS A 373 -3.39 29.00 -4.67
CA LYS A 373 -2.15 28.96 -3.87
C LYS A 373 -1.24 27.84 -4.38
N PHE A 374 -1.74 26.62 -4.47
CA PHE A 374 -0.95 25.46 -4.89
C PHE A 374 -0.44 25.62 -6.33
N ALA A 375 -1.31 26.05 -7.25
CA ALA A 375 -0.95 26.31 -8.64
C ALA A 375 0.20 27.31 -8.79
N ARG A 376 0.22 28.37 -7.95
CA ARG A 376 1.32 29.34 -7.93
C ARG A 376 2.61 28.69 -7.43
N LEU A 377 2.54 27.96 -6.31
CA LEU A 377 3.70 27.32 -5.69
C LEU A 377 4.39 26.32 -6.62
N ILE A 378 3.61 25.48 -7.32
CA ILE A 378 4.17 24.52 -8.28
C ILE A 378 4.81 25.24 -9.48
N ARG A 379 4.17 26.30 -10.02
CA ARG A 379 4.74 27.10 -11.13
C ARG A 379 6.01 27.85 -10.75
N GLU A 380 6.12 28.27 -9.49
CA GLU A 380 7.31 28.93 -8.93
C GLU A 380 8.35 27.91 -8.43
N GLU A 381 8.11 26.61 -8.60
CA GLU A 381 8.92 25.50 -8.07
C GLU A 381 9.17 25.58 -6.54
N ASN A 382 8.29 26.24 -5.80
CA ASN A 382 8.34 26.31 -4.34
C ASN A 382 7.64 25.09 -3.73
N TYR A 383 8.28 23.92 -3.89
CA TYR A 383 7.74 22.64 -3.43
C TYR A 383 7.67 22.54 -1.90
N THR A 384 8.52 23.24 -1.16
CA THR A 384 8.49 23.26 0.32
C THR A 384 7.18 23.84 0.83
N GLU A 385 6.76 25.02 0.37
CA GLU A 385 5.45 25.57 0.73
C GLU A 385 4.29 24.76 0.15
N ALA A 386 4.51 24.02 -0.95
CA ALA A 386 3.50 23.13 -1.51
C ALA A 386 3.23 21.91 -0.61
N LEU A 387 4.27 21.38 0.05
CA LEU A 387 4.13 20.32 1.07
C LEU A 387 3.31 20.81 2.27
N GLU A 388 3.47 22.07 2.69
CA GLU A 388 2.64 22.65 3.76
C GLU A 388 1.15 22.64 3.40
N VAL A 389 0.79 22.81 2.12
CA VAL A 389 -0.62 22.69 1.68
C VAL A 389 -1.13 21.27 1.86
N ALA A 390 -0.33 20.25 1.56
CA ALA A 390 -0.68 18.86 1.79
C ALA A 390 -0.80 18.54 3.29
N LEU A 391 0.18 18.97 4.09
CA LEU A 391 0.21 18.78 5.54
C LEU A 391 -1.01 19.39 6.22
N GLN A 392 -1.34 20.64 5.90
CA GLN A 392 -2.51 21.34 6.46
C GLN A 392 -3.82 20.61 6.21
N GLN A 393 -3.95 19.91 5.08
CA GLN A 393 -5.17 19.13 4.81
C GLN A 393 -5.27 17.92 5.74
N VAL A 394 -4.15 17.23 5.96
CA VAL A 394 -4.07 16.08 6.86
C VAL A 394 -4.35 16.50 8.30
N GLU A 395 -3.78 17.62 8.75
CA GLU A 395 -4.04 18.21 10.07
C GLU A 395 -5.49 18.65 10.22
N ALA A 396 -6.12 19.16 9.15
CA ALA A 396 -7.53 19.53 9.11
C ALA A 396 -8.49 18.32 8.97
N GLY A 397 -8.00 17.08 9.05
CA GLY A 397 -8.82 15.87 9.06
C GLY A 397 -9.04 15.19 7.70
N ALA A 398 -8.27 15.54 6.66
CA ALA A 398 -8.25 14.76 5.44
C ALA A 398 -7.65 13.37 5.71
N GLN A 399 -8.40 12.33 5.37
CA GLN A 399 -8.00 10.93 5.55
C GLN A 399 -7.33 10.37 4.29
N VAL A 400 -7.49 11.05 3.16
CA VAL A 400 -6.83 10.80 1.88
C VAL A 400 -6.49 12.16 1.27
N ILE A 401 -5.39 12.26 0.52
CA ILE A 401 -5.02 13.50 -0.19
C ILE A 401 -5.13 13.29 -1.69
N ASP A 402 -5.90 14.13 -2.38
CA ASP A 402 -5.98 14.18 -3.85
C ASP A 402 -4.85 15.04 -4.41
N ILE A 403 -4.07 14.52 -5.35
CA ILE A 403 -2.94 15.22 -5.95
C ILE A 403 -3.15 15.31 -7.45
N ASN A 404 -3.33 16.53 -7.94
CA ASN A 404 -3.52 16.82 -9.35
C ASN A 404 -2.48 17.83 -9.85
N MET A 405 -1.71 17.42 -10.86
CA MET A 405 -0.66 18.21 -11.50
C MET A 405 -0.98 18.56 -12.97
N ASP A 406 -2.24 18.41 -13.38
CA ASP A 406 -2.65 18.69 -14.75
C ASP A 406 -2.67 20.19 -15.02
N GLU A 407 -1.77 20.65 -15.88
CA GLU A 407 -1.80 22.01 -16.42
C GLU A 407 -1.09 22.07 -17.77
N GLY A 408 -1.68 22.78 -18.73
CA GLY A 408 -1.22 22.77 -20.13
C GLY A 408 0.21 23.29 -20.36
N MET A 409 0.71 24.15 -19.45
CA MET A 409 2.03 24.75 -19.52
C MET A 409 3.10 24.06 -18.65
N LEU A 410 2.73 23.01 -17.93
CA LEU A 410 3.60 22.29 -16.99
C LEU A 410 3.94 20.90 -17.54
N ASP A 411 5.14 20.40 -17.23
CA ASP A 411 5.40 18.96 -17.30
C ASP A 411 4.71 18.27 -16.11
N SER A 412 3.43 17.91 -16.31
CA SER A 412 2.59 17.26 -15.30
C SER A 412 3.20 15.97 -14.76
N GLN A 413 3.87 15.20 -15.62
CA GLN A 413 4.49 13.93 -15.22
C GLN A 413 5.68 14.19 -14.29
N ALA A 414 6.60 15.09 -14.69
CA ALA A 414 7.77 15.42 -13.87
C ALA A 414 7.38 16.08 -12.54
N ALA A 415 6.36 16.95 -12.54
CA ALA A 415 5.86 17.59 -11.32
C ALA A 415 5.19 16.59 -10.36
N MET A 416 4.42 15.64 -10.89
CA MET A 416 3.82 14.56 -10.11
C MET A 416 4.90 13.72 -9.41
N VAL A 417 5.90 13.25 -10.17
CA VAL A 417 7.01 12.46 -9.62
C VAL A 417 7.77 13.25 -8.55
N LYS A 418 8.14 14.50 -8.84
CA LYS A 418 8.89 15.35 -7.90
C LYS A 418 8.11 15.56 -6.60
N PHE A 419 6.83 15.90 -6.69
CA PHE A 419 6.03 16.18 -5.51
C PHE A 419 5.77 14.93 -4.66
N LEU A 420 5.48 13.79 -5.28
CA LEU A 420 5.27 12.53 -4.55
C LEU A 420 6.55 12.02 -3.88
N ASN A 421 7.71 12.16 -4.53
CA ASN A 421 8.99 11.80 -3.91
C ASN A 421 9.29 12.67 -2.67
N LEU A 422 8.89 13.94 -2.69
CA LEU A 422 8.98 14.84 -1.54
C LEU A 422 7.94 14.53 -0.46
N ILE A 423 6.71 14.16 -0.83
CA ILE A 423 5.71 13.69 0.15
C ILE A 423 6.21 12.45 0.89
N ALA A 424 6.90 11.54 0.20
CA ALA A 424 7.46 10.35 0.81
C ALA A 424 8.54 10.65 1.88
N SER A 425 9.15 11.84 1.88
CA SER A 425 10.07 12.27 2.93
C SER A 425 9.39 12.94 4.13
N GLU A 426 8.08 13.19 4.05
CA GLU A 426 7.29 13.85 5.11
C GLU A 426 6.34 12.82 5.76
N PRO A 427 6.70 12.24 6.93
CA PRO A 427 5.91 11.17 7.57
C PRO A 427 4.46 11.58 7.88
N ASP A 428 4.24 12.82 8.30
CA ASP A 428 2.91 13.32 8.66
C ASP A 428 1.97 13.41 7.46
N ILE A 429 2.51 13.61 6.25
CA ILE A 429 1.76 13.61 5.00
C ILE A 429 1.60 12.18 4.50
N SER A 430 2.72 11.43 4.42
CA SER A 430 2.75 10.09 3.85
C SER A 430 2.05 9.03 4.70
N ARG A 431 1.67 9.31 5.96
CA ARG A 431 0.87 8.39 6.78
C ARG A 431 -0.50 8.07 6.18
N VAL A 432 -1.13 9.02 5.48
CA VAL A 432 -2.44 8.80 4.84
C VAL A 432 -2.29 8.32 3.39
N PRO A 433 -3.27 7.59 2.84
CA PRO A 433 -3.28 7.20 1.43
C PRO A 433 -3.31 8.42 0.49
N ILE A 434 -2.75 8.24 -0.70
CA ILE A 434 -2.74 9.25 -1.76
C ILE A 434 -3.71 8.84 -2.88
N MET A 435 -4.51 9.80 -3.34
CA MET A 435 -5.31 9.73 -4.56
C MET A 435 -4.56 10.46 -5.68
N ILE A 436 -4.12 9.71 -6.68
CA ILE A 436 -3.38 10.23 -7.84
C ILE A 436 -4.39 10.69 -8.87
N ASP A 437 -4.49 12.00 -9.09
CA ASP A 437 -5.47 12.62 -9.97
C ASP A 437 -4.85 13.17 -11.26
N SER A 438 -5.30 12.65 -12.40
CA SER A 438 -4.99 13.20 -13.72
C SER A 438 -5.96 12.69 -14.79
N SER A 439 -6.16 13.53 -15.80
CA SER A 439 -6.85 13.17 -17.05
C SER A 439 -5.99 12.32 -18.00
N LYS A 440 -4.68 12.21 -17.74
CA LYS A 440 -3.67 11.54 -18.55
C LYS A 440 -3.14 10.29 -17.85
N TRP A 441 -3.19 9.14 -18.51
CA TRP A 441 -2.77 7.86 -17.94
C TRP A 441 -1.28 7.85 -17.57
N GLU A 442 -0.43 8.43 -18.41
CA GLU A 442 1.01 8.50 -18.18
C GLU A 442 1.40 9.23 -16.89
N VAL A 443 0.57 10.21 -16.46
CA VAL A 443 0.77 10.92 -15.19
C VAL A 443 0.29 10.08 -14.01
N ILE A 444 -0.85 9.40 -14.16
CA ILE A 444 -1.36 8.43 -13.16
C ILE A 444 -0.31 7.33 -12.91
N GLU A 445 0.19 6.72 -13.98
CA GLU A 445 1.14 5.63 -13.92
C GLU A 445 2.47 6.08 -13.31
N ALA A 446 2.97 7.27 -13.68
CA ALA A 446 4.14 7.86 -13.03
C ALA A 446 3.92 8.08 -11.52
N GLY A 447 2.73 8.50 -11.11
CA GLY A 447 2.40 8.66 -9.70
C GLY A 447 2.31 7.33 -8.93
N LEU A 448 1.72 6.29 -9.52
CA LEU A 448 1.66 4.95 -8.93
C LEU A 448 3.05 4.36 -8.67
N LYS A 449 4.02 4.67 -9.54
CA LYS A 449 5.43 4.28 -9.42
C LYS A 449 6.19 5.00 -8.29
N CYS A 450 5.59 6.03 -7.67
CA CYS A 450 6.20 6.80 -6.58
C CYS A 450 5.60 6.50 -5.19
N ILE A 451 4.49 5.76 -5.09
CA ILE A 451 3.80 5.53 -3.81
C ILE A 451 3.99 4.09 -3.29
N GLN A 452 4.55 3.96 -2.09
CA GLN A 452 4.75 2.67 -1.42
C GLN A 452 3.44 2.06 -0.86
N GLY A 453 2.49 2.94 -0.51
CA GLY A 453 1.16 2.59 -0.02
C GLY A 453 0.25 2.01 -1.10
N LYS A 454 -0.91 1.51 -0.68
CA LYS A 454 -2.06 1.28 -1.56
C LYS A 454 -2.88 2.58 -1.66
N GLY A 455 -2.66 3.31 -2.75
CA GLY A 455 -3.37 4.54 -3.09
C GLY A 455 -4.63 4.33 -3.95
N ILE A 456 -5.18 5.44 -4.43
CA ILE A 456 -6.36 5.49 -5.30
C ILE A 456 -5.98 6.13 -6.64
N VAL A 457 -6.42 5.56 -7.75
CA VAL A 457 -6.34 6.18 -9.08
C VAL A 457 -7.59 7.01 -9.33
N ASN A 458 -7.42 8.29 -9.63
CA ASN A 458 -8.48 9.22 -10.02
C ASN A 458 -8.16 9.76 -11.44
N SER A 459 -8.73 9.25 -12.51
CA SER A 459 -9.72 8.18 -12.59
C SER A 459 -9.57 7.41 -13.91
N ILE A 460 -10.30 6.30 -14.01
CA ILE A 460 -10.48 5.56 -15.26
C ILE A 460 -11.96 5.63 -15.71
N SER A 461 -12.21 5.47 -17.01
CA SER A 461 -13.57 5.50 -17.57
C SER A 461 -13.63 4.79 -18.92
N MET A 462 -14.84 4.64 -19.47
CA MET A 462 -15.07 4.07 -20.80
C MET A 462 -15.04 5.13 -21.92
N LYS A 463 -14.59 6.37 -21.65
CA LYS A 463 -14.57 7.47 -22.62
C LYS A 463 -13.81 7.13 -23.92
N GLU A 464 -12.72 6.37 -23.79
CA GLU A 464 -11.85 5.90 -24.89
C GLU A 464 -12.20 4.46 -25.35
N GLY A 465 -13.33 3.93 -24.88
CA GLY A 465 -13.80 2.58 -25.17
C GLY A 465 -13.43 1.54 -24.11
N VAL A 466 -14.11 0.39 -24.20
CA VAL A 466 -14.01 -0.71 -23.22
C VAL A 466 -12.62 -1.34 -23.14
N GLU A 467 -11.91 -1.49 -24.27
CA GLU A 467 -10.61 -2.16 -24.27
C GLU A 467 -9.53 -1.34 -23.55
N GLN A 468 -9.51 -0.02 -23.75
CA GLN A 468 -8.62 0.88 -23.00
C GLN A 468 -8.96 0.88 -21.50
N PHE A 469 -10.25 0.91 -21.17
CA PHE A 469 -10.73 0.82 -19.78
C PHE A 469 -10.26 -0.47 -19.10
N LYS A 470 -10.38 -1.63 -19.76
CA LYS A 470 -9.89 -2.92 -19.27
C LYS A 470 -8.36 -2.94 -19.13
N HIS A 471 -7.65 -2.35 -20.07
CA HIS A 471 -6.20 -2.26 -20.02
C HIS A 471 -5.73 -1.47 -18.79
N HIS A 472 -6.25 -0.25 -18.59
CA HIS A 472 -5.96 0.55 -17.40
C HIS A 472 -6.37 -0.16 -16.11
N ALA A 473 -7.54 -0.81 -16.07
CA ALA A 473 -7.98 -1.58 -14.90
C ALA A 473 -7.03 -2.74 -14.56
N LYS A 474 -6.51 -3.46 -15.56
CA LYS A 474 -5.50 -4.51 -15.34
C LYS A 474 -4.20 -3.94 -14.77
N LEU A 475 -3.74 -2.79 -15.27
CA LEU A 475 -2.57 -2.11 -14.73
C LEU A 475 -2.81 -1.63 -13.28
N CYS A 476 -3.93 -0.98 -12.98
CA CYS A 476 -4.27 -0.59 -11.61
C CYS A 476 -4.28 -1.80 -10.65
N LYS A 477 -4.81 -2.95 -11.10
CA LYS A 477 -4.81 -4.20 -10.33
C LYS A 477 -3.38 -4.70 -10.08
N ARG A 478 -2.52 -4.67 -11.09
CA ARG A 478 -1.10 -5.08 -10.98
C ARG A 478 -0.28 -4.14 -10.09
N TYR A 479 -0.55 -2.83 -10.13
CA TYR A 479 0.03 -1.85 -9.19
C TYR A 479 -0.54 -1.93 -7.78
N GLY A 480 -1.66 -2.65 -7.59
CA GLY A 480 -2.33 -2.81 -6.31
C GLY A 480 -3.10 -1.57 -5.84
N ALA A 481 -3.64 -0.76 -6.75
CA ALA A 481 -4.39 0.46 -6.42
C ALA A 481 -5.91 0.24 -6.39
N ALA A 482 -6.62 1.03 -5.58
CA ALA A 482 -8.06 1.24 -5.75
C ALA A 482 -8.31 2.20 -6.92
N VAL A 483 -9.53 2.21 -7.46
CA VAL A 483 -9.85 3.00 -8.66
C VAL A 483 -11.13 3.80 -8.49
N VAL A 484 -11.06 5.09 -8.82
CA VAL A 484 -12.23 5.91 -9.13
C VAL A 484 -12.63 5.65 -10.57
N VAL A 485 -13.89 5.28 -10.77
CA VAL A 485 -14.50 5.01 -12.07
C VAL A 485 -15.55 6.08 -12.35
N MET A 486 -15.24 6.98 -13.27
CA MET A 486 -16.16 8.04 -13.66
C MET A 486 -17.34 7.46 -14.45
N ALA A 487 -18.54 7.98 -14.22
CA ALA A 487 -19.72 7.70 -15.03
C ALA A 487 -19.63 8.43 -16.38
N PHE A 488 -18.65 8.04 -17.20
CA PHE A 488 -18.36 8.59 -18.52
C PHE A 488 -18.02 7.41 -19.46
N ASP A 489 -18.79 7.27 -20.53
CA ASP A 489 -18.55 6.28 -21.58
C ASP A 489 -18.41 6.91 -22.97
N GLU A 490 -18.47 6.10 -24.03
CA GLU A 490 -18.24 6.52 -25.40
C GLU A 490 -19.27 7.56 -25.91
N VAL A 491 -20.43 7.68 -25.24
CA VAL A 491 -21.48 8.63 -25.60
C VAL A 491 -21.29 9.98 -24.90
N GLY A 492 -20.70 10.00 -23.72
CA GLY A 492 -20.56 11.21 -22.91
C GLY A 492 -20.63 10.96 -21.40
N GLN A 493 -20.65 12.05 -20.65
CA GLN A 493 -20.86 12.02 -19.20
C GLN A 493 -22.33 11.71 -18.87
N ALA A 494 -22.57 10.94 -17.81
CA ALA A 494 -23.90 10.67 -17.31
C ALA A 494 -24.48 11.85 -16.52
N ASP A 495 -25.49 12.51 -17.08
CA ASP A 495 -26.20 13.67 -16.51
C ASP A 495 -27.46 13.30 -15.72
N THR A 496 -28.21 12.28 -16.14
CA THR A 496 -29.43 11.80 -15.47
C THR A 496 -29.20 10.60 -14.56
N ALA A 497 -30.07 10.38 -13.55
CA ALA A 497 -29.99 9.21 -12.66
C ALA A 497 -29.98 7.88 -13.43
N ALA A 498 -30.83 7.75 -14.46
CA ALA A 498 -30.90 6.54 -15.27
C ALA A 498 -29.55 6.25 -15.96
N ARG A 499 -28.94 7.27 -16.55
CA ARG A 499 -27.65 7.14 -17.24
C ARG A 499 -26.50 6.85 -16.26
N LYS A 500 -26.50 7.49 -15.08
CA LYS A 500 -25.52 7.22 -14.02
C LYS A 500 -25.58 5.76 -13.58
N LYS A 501 -26.79 5.24 -13.30
CA LYS A 501 -27.02 3.84 -12.90
C LYS A 501 -26.57 2.85 -13.98
N GLU A 502 -26.89 3.13 -15.25
CA GLU A 502 -26.49 2.31 -16.40
C GLU A 502 -24.96 2.20 -16.53
N ILE A 503 -24.25 3.33 -16.56
CA ILE A 503 -22.79 3.34 -16.74
C ILE A 503 -22.09 2.69 -15.53
N CYS A 504 -22.50 3.00 -14.30
CA CYS A 504 -21.93 2.36 -13.11
C CYS A 504 -22.12 0.84 -13.13
N LYS A 505 -23.31 0.35 -13.50
CA LYS A 505 -23.57 -1.09 -13.62
C LYS A 505 -22.72 -1.75 -14.70
N ARG A 506 -22.63 -1.14 -15.89
CA ARG A 506 -21.82 -1.63 -17.01
C ARG A 506 -20.34 -1.71 -16.62
N SER A 507 -19.81 -0.65 -16.02
CA SER A 507 -18.43 -0.60 -15.52
C SER A 507 -18.17 -1.66 -14.44
N TYR A 508 -19.09 -1.82 -13.49
CA TYR A 508 -18.98 -2.85 -12.44
C TYR A 508 -18.91 -4.26 -13.04
N ASP A 509 -19.79 -4.57 -13.99
CA ASP A 509 -19.82 -5.89 -14.62
C ASP A 509 -18.53 -6.18 -15.38
N ILE A 510 -17.98 -5.21 -16.10
CA ILE A 510 -16.70 -5.35 -16.81
C ILE A 510 -15.56 -5.58 -15.80
N LEU A 511 -15.47 -4.73 -14.78
CA LEU A 511 -14.39 -4.80 -13.79
C LEU A 511 -14.44 -6.11 -13.00
N VAL A 512 -15.59 -6.49 -12.48
CA VAL A 512 -15.73 -7.66 -11.60
C VAL A 512 -15.75 -8.96 -12.39
N ASN A 513 -16.54 -9.04 -13.48
CA ASN A 513 -16.76 -10.31 -14.17
C ASN A 513 -15.73 -10.59 -15.27
N GLU A 514 -15.17 -9.57 -15.92
CA GLU A 514 -14.22 -9.74 -17.03
C GLU A 514 -12.76 -9.51 -16.63
N VAL A 515 -12.48 -8.49 -15.80
CA VAL A 515 -11.12 -8.20 -15.32
C VAL A 515 -10.79 -8.95 -14.01
N GLY A 516 -11.81 -9.33 -13.24
CA GLY A 516 -11.63 -9.89 -11.90
C GLY A 516 -11.02 -8.87 -10.93
N PHE A 517 -11.41 -7.61 -11.06
CA PHE A 517 -11.02 -6.52 -10.17
C PHE A 517 -11.76 -6.67 -8.82
N PRO A 518 -11.09 -6.49 -7.66
CA PRO A 518 -11.76 -6.60 -6.37
C PRO A 518 -12.88 -5.54 -6.25
N PRO A 519 -14.16 -5.94 -6.03
CA PRO A 519 -15.27 -4.99 -5.99
C PRO A 519 -15.16 -3.98 -4.86
N GLU A 520 -14.55 -4.37 -3.73
CA GLU A 520 -14.26 -3.46 -2.61
C GLU A 520 -13.24 -2.35 -2.93
N ASP A 521 -12.50 -2.45 -4.04
CA ASP A 521 -11.52 -1.46 -4.48
C ASP A 521 -12.07 -0.55 -5.61
N ILE A 522 -13.35 -0.68 -5.95
CA ILE A 522 -14.05 0.13 -6.96
C ILE A 522 -14.80 1.27 -6.26
N ILE A 523 -14.47 2.49 -6.64
CA ILE A 523 -15.12 3.72 -6.18
C ILE A 523 -15.78 4.36 -7.39
N PHE A 524 -17.11 4.48 -7.43
CA PHE A 524 -17.79 5.17 -8.52
C PHE A 524 -17.85 6.68 -8.27
N ASP A 525 -17.56 7.47 -9.29
CA ASP A 525 -17.94 8.89 -9.35
C ASP A 525 -19.07 9.06 -10.36
N PRO A 526 -20.33 9.20 -9.90
CA PRO A 526 -21.48 9.44 -10.77
C PRO A 526 -21.49 10.81 -11.46
N ASN A 527 -20.46 11.64 -11.33
CA ASN A 527 -20.36 13.05 -11.72
C ASN A 527 -21.28 13.98 -10.92
N ILE A 528 -20.67 14.82 -10.07
CA ILE A 528 -21.33 15.97 -9.44
C ILE A 528 -21.32 17.15 -10.42
N PHE A 529 -22.51 17.64 -10.78
CA PHE A 529 -22.69 18.84 -11.60
C PHE A 529 -23.22 20.02 -10.80
N ALA A 530 -23.03 21.22 -11.36
CA ALA A 530 -23.49 22.46 -10.74
C ALA A 530 -25.03 22.57 -10.75
N VAL A 531 -25.60 22.95 -9.62
CA VAL A 531 -27.04 23.28 -9.49
C VAL A 531 -27.25 24.79 -9.46
N ALA A 532 -28.52 25.23 -9.50
CA ALA A 532 -28.90 26.64 -9.48
C ALA A 532 -28.19 27.49 -10.56
N THR A 533 -28.03 26.91 -11.75
CA THR A 533 -27.38 27.55 -12.91
C THR A 533 -28.31 28.50 -13.66
N GLY A 534 -29.62 28.44 -13.38
CA GLY A 534 -30.66 29.13 -14.14
C GLY A 534 -31.15 28.37 -15.39
N ILE A 535 -30.65 27.16 -15.61
CA ILE A 535 -31.08 26.25 -16.69
C ILE A 535 -31.93 25.14 -16.06
N GLU A 536 -33.17 24.96 -16.54
CA GLU A 536 -34.16 24.05 -15.94
C GLU A 536 -33.68 22.59 -15.92
N GLU A 537 -32.99 22.17 -16.98
CA GLU A 537 -32.40 20.84 -17.13
C GLU A 537 -31.36 20.52 -16.05
N HIS A 538 -30.74 21.55 -15.45
CA HIS A 538 -29.71 21.38 -14.42
C HIS A 538 -30.27 21.31 -13.00
N ASN A 539 -31.57 21.59 -12.81
CA ASN A 539 -32.18 21.64 -11.48
C ASN A 539 -32.13 20.29 -10.76
N ASN A 540 -32.18 19.18 -11.52
CA ASN A 540 -32.26 17.85 -10.93
C ASN A 540 -30.90 17.17 -10.68
N TYR A 541 -29.78 17.79 -11.10
CA TYR A 541 -28.47 17.12 -11.08
C TYR A 541 -28.02 16.64 -9.70
N ALA A 542 -28.31 17.37 -8.62
CA ALA A 542 -27.99 16.94 -7.26
C ALA A 542 -28.85 15.73 -6.83
N VAL A 543 -30.15 15.74 -7.14
CA VAL A 543 -31.06 14.61 -6.89
C VAL A 543 -30.59 13.37 -7.66
N ASP A 544 -30.26 13.54 -8.94
CA ASP A 544 -29.78 12.46 -9.80
C ASP A 544 -28.49 11.80 -9.26
N PHE A 545 -27.58 12.60 -8.69
CA PHE A 545 -26.38 12.09 -8.03
C PHE A 545 -26.72 11.33 -6.73
N ILE A 546 -27.58 11.89 -5.88
CA ILE A 546 -28.01 11.26 -4.61
C ILE A 546 -28.67 9.91 -4.88
N GLU A 547 -29.52 9.82 -5.89
CA GLU A 547 -30.14 8.55 -6.31
C GLU A 547 -29.11 7.54 -6.85
N ALA A 548 -28.08 8.00 -7.56
CA ALA A 548 -27.01 7.14 -8.05
C ALA A 548 -26.19 6.57 -6.88
N CYS A 549 -25.91 7.36 -5.84
CA CYS A 549 -25.27 6.87 -4.61
C CYS A 549 -26.08 5.76 -3.95
N ALA A 550 -27.41 5.93 -3.84
CA ALA A 550 -28.28 4.91 -3.27
C ALA A 550 -28.24 3.61 -4.09
N TYR A 551 -28.31 3.75 -5.42
CA TYR A 551 -28.19 2.62 -6.34
C TYR A 551 -26.85 1.89 -6.19
N ILE A 552 -25.72 2.60 -6.16
CA ILE A 552 -24.40 1.99 -6.01
C ILE A 552 -24.32 1.19 -4.71
N ARG A 553 -24.76 1.78 -3.58
CA ARG A 553 -24.76 1.12 -2.27
C ARG A 553 -25.62 -0.16 -2.26
N ASP A 554 -26.79 -0.10 -2.88
CA ASP A 554 -27.82 -1.15 -2.77
C ASP A 554 -27.64 -2.26 -3.82
N GLU A 555 -27.19 -1.92 -5.03
CA GLU A 555 -27.18 -2.81 -6.19
C GLU A 555 -25.78 -3.25 -6.64
N LEU A 556 -24.71 -2.57 -6.22
CA LEU A 556 -23.32 -2.89 -6.58
C LEU A 556 -22.53 -3.33 -5.34
N PRO A 557 -22.53 -4.63 -4.99
CA PRO A 557 -21.95 -5.12 -3.74
C PRO A 557 -20.48 -4.69 -3.57
N TYR A 558 -20.19 -4.16 -2.37
CA TYR A 558 -18.88 -3.69 -1.91
C TYR A 558 -18.32 -2.43 -2.58
N ALA A 559 -18.88 -1.99 -3.71
CA ALA A 559 -18.45 -0.76 -4.35
C ALA A 559 -18.75 0.45 -3.46
N LEU A 560 -17.89 1.44 -3.56
CA LEU A 560 -18.02 2.72 -2.87
C LEU A 560 -18.45 3.80 -3.86
N SER A 561 -18.83 4.97 -3.35
CA SER A 561 -19.06 6.16 -4.18
C SER A 561 -18.31 7.38 -3.66
N SER A 562 -17.89 8.22 -4.61
CA SER A 562 -17.18 9.48 -4.42
C SER A 562 -17.74 10.58 -5.33
N GLY A 563 -17.25 11.80 -5.16
CA GLY A 563 -17.44 12.90 -6.10
C GLY A 563 -16.73 14.17 -5.68
N GLY A 564 -16.43 15.03 -6.66
CA GLY A 564 -15.95 16.40 -6.43
C GLY A 564 -17.03 17.31 -5.87
N VAL A 565 -17.12 17.42 -4.54
CA VAL A 565 -18.20 18.14 -3.84
C VAL A 565 -18.20 19.62 -4.21
N SER A 566 -17.02 20.22 -4.38
CA SER A 566 -16.87 21.61 -4.82
C SER A 566 -17.58 21.95 -6.12
N ASN A 567 -17.90 20.95 -6.97
CA ASN A 567 -18.56 21.15 -8.26
C ASN A 567 -20.03 21.55 -8.14
N VAL A 568 -20.73 21.07 -7.09
CA VAL A 568 -22.17 21.30 -6.92
C VAL A 568 -22.51 22.79 -6.81
N SER A 569 -21.60 23.58 -6.23
CA SER A 569 -21.79 25.00 -5.91
C SER A 569 -21.08 25.95 -6.88
N PHE A 570 -20.66 25.48 -8.07
CA PHE A 570 -19.91 26.32 -9.01
C PHE A 570 -20.66 27.59 -9.47
N SER A 571 -22.00 27.57 -9.50
CA SER A 571 -22.84 28.73 -9.83
C SER A 571 -22.65 29.91 -8.86
N PHE A 572 -22.12 29.66 -7.66
CA PHE A 572 -21.93 30.65 -6.59
C PHE A 572 -20.46 30.98 -6.30
N ARG A 573 -19.55 30.77 -7.26
CA ARG A 573 -18.13 31.17 -7.11
C ARG A 573 -18.01 32.62 -6.64
N GLY A 574 -17.22 32.83 -5.58
CA GLY A 574 -17.05 34.13 -4.92
C GLY A 574 -17.99 34.39 -3.73
N ASN A 575 -18.95 33.51 -3.46
CA ASN A 575 -19.81 33.55 -2.28
C ASN A 575 -19.60 32.30 -1.40
N ASN A 576 -18.50 32.28 -0.64
CA ASN A 576 -18.11 31.10 0.14
C ASN A 576 -19.18 30.65 1.15
N PRO A 577 -19.83 31.53 1.94
CA PRO A 577 -20.87 31.09 2.88
C PRO A 577 -22.01 30.31 2.20
N VAL A 578 -22.49 30.76 1.04
CA VAL A 578 -23.53 30.03 0.30
C VAL A 578 -22.98 28.71 -0.27
N ARG A 579 -21.73 28.69 -0.74
CA ARG A 579 -21.11 27.47 -1.25
C ARG A 579 -20.95 26.41 -0.17
N GLU A 580 -20.47 26.80 1.00
CA GLU A 580 -20.28 25.94 2.18
C GLU A 580 -21.64 25.39 2.65
N ALA A 581 -22.68 26.23 2.73
CA ALA A 581 -24.03 25.77 3.02
C ALA A 581 -24.54 24.74 1.99
N ILE A 582 -24.32 24.97 0.69
CA ILE A 582 -24.67 23.98 -0.35
C ILE A 582 -23.89 22.68 -0.16
N HIS A 583 -22.59 22.74 0.13
CA HIS A 583 -21.76 21.56 0.37
C HIS A 583 -22.30 20.74 1.54
N SER A 584 -22.60 21.38 2.67
CA SER A 584 -23.06 20.71 3.88
C SER A 584 -24.45 20.09 3.72
N VAL A 585 -25.39 20.78 3.08
CA VAL A 585 -26.73 20.22 2.79
C VAL A 585 -26.64 19.07 1.78
N PHE A 586 -25.84 19.23 0.72
CA PHE A 586 -25.63 18.18 -0.28
C PHE A 586 -25.01 16.93 0.35
N LEU A 587 -23.93 17.09 1.13
CA LEU A 587 -23.28 16.00 1.83
C LEU A 587 -24.22 15.31 2.81
N PHE A 588 -25.01 16.05 3.58
CA PHE A 588 -25.98 15.47 4.51
C PHE A 588 -26.91 14.47 3.83
N HIS A 589 -27.51 14.86 2.70
CA HIS A 589 -28.41 13.97 1.95
C HIS A 589 -27.67 12.88 1.17
N ALA A 590 -26.52 13.18 0.58
CA ALA A 590 -25.75 12.21 -0.19
C ALA A 590 -25.18 11.09 0.70
N ILE A 591 -24.67 11.42 1.89
CA ILE A 591 -24.14 10.47 2.88
C ILE A 591 -25.26 9.54 3.37
N GLN A 592 -26.45 10.08 3.69
CA GLN A 592 -27.62 9.26 4.03
C GLN A 592 -28.00 8.27 2.92
N ASN A 593 -27.70 8.63 1.67
CA ASN A 593 -27.94 7.81 0.49
C ASN A 593 -26.71 7.00 0.05
N GLY A 594 -25.69 6.86 0.89
CA GLY A 594 -24.57 5.94 0.65
C GLY A 594 -23.32 6.55 0.03
N LEU A 595 -23.22 7.89 -0.06
CA LEU A 595 -21.95 8.53 -0.39
C LEU A 595 -20.88 8.16 0.65
N SER A 596 -19.84 7.48 0.20
CA SER A 596 -18.82 6.89 1.10
C SER A 596 -17.66 7.85 1.35
N MET A 597 -17.28 8.62 0.34
CA MET A 597 -16.18 9.58 0.39
C MET A 597 -16.46 10.78 -0.52
N GLY A 598 -15.67 11.84 -0.43
CA GLY A 598 -15.77 12.96 -1.36
C GLY A 598 -14.51 13.81 -1.38
N ILE A 599 -14.23 14.40 -2.54
CA ILE A 599 -13.16 15.37 -2.72
C ILE A 599 -13.68 16.71 -2.25
N VAL A 600 -13.15 17.16 -1.11
CA VAL A 600 -13.64 18.28 -0.30
C VAL A 600 -12.47 19.12 0.22
N ASN A 601 -12.76 20.37 0.59
CA ASN A 601 -11.89 21.11 1.47
C ASN A 601 -12.16 20.71 2.93
N ALA A 602 -11.36 19.78 3.46
CA ALA A 602 -11.58 19.18 4.79
C ALA A 602 -11.74 20.21 5.93
N GLY A 603 -11.06 21.36 5.85
CA GLY A 603 -11.14 22.41 6.87
C GLY A 603 -12.31 23.39 6.73
N GLN A 604 -13.17 23.26 5.71
CA GLN A 604 -14.27 24.21 5.41
C GLN A 604 -15.66 23.54 5.34
N LEU A 605 -15.85 22.39 6.00
CA LEU A 605 -17.16 21.74 6.08
C LEU A 605 -17.98 22.34 7.23
N GLU A 606 -18.98 23.16 6.89
CA GLU A 606 -19.91 23.75 7.85
C GLU A 606 -20.82 22.66 8.46
N ILE A 607 -21.16 22.77 9.74
CA ILE A 607 -22.05 21.81 10.41
C ILE A 607 -23.50 22.09 9.97
N TYR A 608 -24.19 21.08 9.45
CA TYR A 608 -25.56 21.19 8.92
C TYR A 608 -26.54 21.93 9.84
N ASP A 609 -26.47 21.68 11.16
CA ASP A 609 -27.35 22.29 12.15
C ASP A 609 -26.96 23.73 12.53
N GLU A 610 -25.74 24.17 12.20
CA GLU A 610 -25.25 25.53 12.44
C GLU A 610 -25.61 26.49 11.30
N ILE A 611 -25.97 25.97 10.12
CA ILE A 611 -26.39 26.78 8.97
C ILE A 611 -27.64 27.59 9.33
N PRO A 612 -27.67 28.92 9.08
CA PRO A 612 -28.84 29.74 9.31
C PRO A 612 -30.08 29.15 8.64
N LYS A 613 -31.16 28.95 9.41
CA LYS A 613 -32.35 28.22 8.96
C LYS A 613 -32.90 28.68 7.61
N GLU A 614 -32.98 30.00 7.38
CA GLU A 614 -33.47 30.54 6.11
C GLU A 614 -32.57 30.13 4.93
N LEU A 615 -31.25 30.22 5.08
CA LEU A 615 -30.30 29.79 4.06
C LEU A 615 -30.38 28.27 3.84
N ARG A 616 -30.39 27.50 4.93
CA ARG A 616 -30.46 26.04 4.88
C ARG A 616 -31.71 25.55 4.15
N ASP A 617 -32.87 26.09 4.49
CA ASP A 617 -34.14 25.67 3.89
C ASP A 617 -34.16 25.99 2.37
N LYS A 618 -33.60 27.14 1.94
CA LYS A 618 -33.46 27.47 0.51
C LYS A 618 -32.43 26.63 -0.24
N VAL A 619 -31.33 26.29 0.42
CA VAL A 619 -30.34 25.39 -0.14
C VAL A 619 -30.90 23.97 -0.26
N GLU A 620 -31.63 23.47 0.74
CA GLU A 620 -32.36 22.19 0.65
C GLU A 620 -33.32 22.16 -0.53
N ASP A 621 -34.10 23.24 -0.74
CA ASP A 621 -35.03 23.34 -1.86
C ASP A 621 -34.32 23.21 -3.21
N VAL A 622 -33.12 23.77 -3.35
CA VAL A 622 -32.29 23.66 -4.56
C VAL A 622 -31.67 22.27 -4.70
N VAL A 623 -31.02 21.76 -3.65
CA VAL A 623 -30.31 20.47 -3.68
C VAL A 623 -31.27 19.30 -3.93
N LEU A 624 -32.47 19.36 -3.36
CA LEU A 624 -33.48 18.32 -3.49
C LEU A 624 -34.53 18.62 -4.57
N ASN A 625 -34.37 19.73 -5.30
CA ASN A 625 -35.29 20.16 -6.36
C ASN A 625 -36.77 20.14 -5.91
N ARG A 626 -37.06 20.65 -4.70
CA ARG A 626 -38.40 20.57 -4.07
C ARG A 626 -39.41 21.57 -4.63
N SER A 627 -38.93 22.63 -5.28
CA SER A 627 -39.75 23.73 -5.80
C SER A 627 -39.20 24.21 -7.14
N PRO A 628 -40.07 24.53 -8.13
CA PRO A 628 -39.63 25.11 -9.41
C PRO A 628 -38.92 26.46 -9.24
N ASP A 629 -39.27 27.22 -8.20
CA ASP A 629 -38.71 28.55 -7.93
C ASP A 629 -37.48 28.52 -6.99
N ALA A 630 -36.95 27.32 -6.68
CA ALA A 630 -35.88 27.15 -5.69
C ALA A 630 -34.62 27.96 -6.03
N THR A 631 -34.21 27.94 -7.30
CA THR A 631 -33.03 28.68 -7.80
C THR A 631 -33.21 30.18 -7.61
N GLU A 632 -34.35 30.73 -8.02
CA GLU A 632 -34.65 32.16 -7.87
C GLU A 632 -34.71 32.57 -6.40
N ALA A 633 -35.32 31.74 -5.57
CA ALA A 633 -35.43 31.98 -4.13
C ALA A 633 -34.07 31.99 -3.42
N LEU A 634 -33.15 31.09 -3.78
CA LEU A 634 -31.79 31.09 -3.24
C LEU A 634 -30.99 32.31 -3.73
N LEU A 635 -31.08 32.65 -5.01
CA LEU A 635 -30.40 33.83 -5.57
C LEU A 635 -30.87 35.13 -4.91
N ALA A 636 -32.15 35.25 -4.58
CA ALA A 636 -32.72 36.42 -3.92
C ALA A 636 -32.14 36.70 -2.53
N ILE A 637 -31.70 35.66 -1.81
CA ILE A 637 -31.07 35.80 -0.48
C ILE A 637 -29.55 35.70 -0.53
N ALA A 638 -28.96 35.14 -1.59
CA ALA A 638 -27.53 34.86 -1.68
C ALA A 638 -26.66 36.11 -1.48
N ASP A 639 -27.11 37.27 -1.98
CA ASP A 639 -26.38 38.53 -1.84
C ASP A 639 -26.32 39.04 -0.38
N ASN A 640 -27.28 38.65 0.48
CA ASN A 640 -27.25 38.99 1.90
C ASN A 640 -26.09 38.31 2.64
N TYR A 641 -25.54 37.25 2.05
CA TYR A 641 -24.41 36.49 2.58
C TYR A 641 -23.10 36.80 1.81
N LYS A 642 -23.15 37.59 0.73
CA LYS A 642 -21.95 38.10 0.05
C LYS A 642 -21.29 39.18 0.90
N GLY A 643 -19.99 39.05 1.13
CA GLY A 643 -19.24 40.04 1.93
C GLY A 643 -18.97 39.62 3.36
N GLY A 644 -19.43 38.43 3.76
CA GLY A 644 -18.74 37.60 4.75
C GLY A 644 -17.42 37.09 4.16
N GLY A 645 -16.58 37.99 3.66
CA GLY A 645 -15.16 37.68 3.65
C GLY A 645 -14.83 37.30 5.07
N ALA A 646 -13.94 36.33 5.25
CA ALA A 646 -13.21 36.23 6.48
C ALA A 646 -12.74 37.66 6.82
N ALA A 647 -13.47 38.35 7.71
CA ALA A 647 -12.80 38.86 8.86
C ALA A 647 -11.85 37.72 9.19
N LYS A 648 -10.54 37.98 9.16
CA LYS A 648 -9.70 37.25 10.08
C LYS A 648 -10.58 37.13 11.32
N GLU A 649 -10.99 35.91 11.65
CA GLU A 649 -11.07 35.60 13.05
C GLU A 649 -9.68 36.06 13.54
N VAL A 650 -9.61 37.31 14.00
CA VAL A 650 -9.21 37.54 15.36
C VAL A 650 -9.99 36.44 16.05
N GLU A 651 -9.32 35.31 16.30
CA GLU A 651 -9.88 34.16 17.01
C GLU A 651 -10.88 34.77 17.96
N ASP A 652 -12.16 34.49 17.78
CA ASP A 652 -13.15 35.05 18.69
C ASP A 652 -12.89 34.29 20.00
N GLU A 653 -11.90 34.78 20.76
CA GLU A 653 -11.42 34.25 22.03
C GLU A 653 -12.53 34.40 23.09
N GLU A 654 -13.76 34.73 22.69
CA GLU A 654 -14.94 34.58 23.51
C GLU A 654 -14.99 33.17 24.12
N TRP A 655 -14.61 32.12 23.38
CA TRP A 655 -14.49 30.77 23.96
C TRP A 655 -13.37 30.67 25.02
N ARG A 656 -12.28 31.45 24.90
CA ARG A 656 -11.21 31.53 25.92
C ARG A 656 -11.70 32.12 27.24
N SER A 657 -12.79 32.88 27.21
CA SER A 657 -13.44 33.43 28.40
C SER A 657 -14.30 32.42 29.17
N HIS A 658 -14.55 31.22 28.61
CA HIS A 658 -15.27 30.14 29.28
C HIS A 658 -14.42 29.42 30.34
N SER A 659 -15.07 28.52 31.11
CA SER A 659 -14.34 27.65 32.06
C SER A 659 -13.41 26.69 31.32
N VAL A 660 -12.33 26.25 31.99
CA VAL A 660 -11.31 25.37 31.38
C VAL A 660 -11.89 24.08 30.79
N GLU A 661 -12.96 23.53 31.39
CA GLU A 661 -13.65 22.34 30.88
C GLU A 661 -14.33 22.63 29.54
N LYS A 662 -14.98 23.79 29.40
CA LYS A 662 -15.62 24.22 28.15
C LYS A 662 -14.61 24.61 27.08
N ARG A 663 -13.44 25.12 27.47
CA ARG A 663 -12.32 25.40 26.57
C ARG A 663 -11.72 24.12 26.01
N LEU A 664 -11.48 23.13 26.86
CA LEU A 664 -11.01 21.80 26.44
C LEU A 664 -12.04 21.08 25.56
N GLU A 665 -13.33 21.15 25.89
CA GLU A 665 -14.42 20.60 25.06
C GLU A 665 -14.45 21.26 23.67
N HIS A 666 -14.42 22.59 23.62
CA HIS A 666 -14.39 23.34 22.36
C HIS A 666 -13.15 23.02 21.53
N ALA A 667 -11.97 23.02 22.16
CA ALA A 667 -10.70 22.69 21.51
C ALA A 667 -10.68 21.25 20.97
N LEU A 668 -11.25 20.28 21.71
CA LEU A 668 -11.36 18.90 21.27
C LEU A 668 -12.32 18.74 20.08
N VAL A 669 -13.45 19.46 20.08
CA VAL A 669 -14.47 19.40 19.01
C VAL A 669 -14.00 20.11 17.74
N LYS A 670 -13.29 21.24 17.88
CA LYS A 670 -12.81 22.06 16.74
C LYS A 670 -11.37 21.73 16.32
N GLY A 671 -10.70 20.78 16.99
CA GLY A 671 -9.33 20.36 16.66
C GLY A 671 -8.24 21.39 16.95
N ILE A 672 -8.46 22.28 17.94
CA ILE A 672 -7.52 23.37 18.27
C ILE A 672 -6.45 22.86 19.24
N THR A 673 -5.18 22.87 18.84
CA THR A 673 -4.05 22.41 19.68
C THR A 673 -3.25 23.55 20.34
N THR A 674 -3.49 24.80 19.94
CA THR A 674 -2.70 25.99 20.34
C THR A 674 -2.57 26.17 21.86
N TYR A 675 -3.63 25.90 22.62
CA TYR A 675 -3.68 26.12 24.08
C TYR A 675 -3.67 24.83 24.90
N ILE A 676 -3.39 23.68 24.27
CA ILE A 676 -3.58 22.36 24.88
C ILE A 676 -2.78 22.18 26.17
N VAL A 677 -1.54 22.69 26.22
CA VAL A 677 -0.66 22.57 27.39
C VAL A 677 -1.18 23.41 28.55
N GLU A 678 -1.56 24.66 28.29
CA GLU A 678 -2.05 25.60 29.32
C GLU A 678 -3.40 25.15 29.89
N ASP A 679 -4.35 24.78 29.04
CA ASP A 679 -5.68 24.35 29.48
C ASP A 679 -5.64 22.99 30.18
N THR A 680 -4.81 22.06 29.72
CA THR A 680 -4.63 20.77 30.38
C THR A 680 -4.01 20.96 31.76
N GLU A 681 -3.02 21.84 31.90
CA GLU A 681 -2.39 22.14 33.19
C GLU A 681 -3.35 22.86 34.16
N GLU A 682 -4.13 23.83 33.66
CA GLU A 682 -5.15 24.51 34.47
C GLU A 682 -6.24 23.53 34.95
N CYS A 683 -6.69 22.62 34.07
CA CYS A 683 -7.65 21.58 34.44
C CYS A 683 -7.04 20.59 35.46
N ARG A 684 -5.78 20.19 35.25
CA ARG A 684 -5.03 19.30 36.16
C ARG A 684 -4.98 19.88 37.57
N GLN A 685 -4.73 21.18 37.71
CA GLN A 685 -4.68 21.87 39.01
C GLN A 685 -6.05 21.98 39.69
N LYS A 686 -7.14 21.99 38.93
CA LYS A 686 -8.53 22.03 39.46
C LYS A 686 -9.04 20.65 39.89
N CYS A 687 -8.46 19.56 39.39
CA CYS A 687 -8.79 18.21 39.81
C CYS A 687 -8.12 17.88 41.15
N ALA A 688 -8.90 17.40 42.14
CA ALA A 688 -8.37 16.97 43.44
C ALA A 688 -7.46 15.72 43.33
N ARG A 689 -7.62 14.95 42.25
CA ARG A 689 -6.75 13.84 41.84
C ARG A 689 -6.66 13.82 40.32
N PRO A 690 -5.70 14.53 39.74
CA PRO A 690 -5.37 14.38 38.34
C PRO A 690 -4.52 13.12 38.22
N ILE A 691 -5.17 12.01 37.84
CA ILE A 691 -4.67 10.62 37.80
C ILE A 691 -4.83 9.89 39.14
#